data_AF-A0A9P8EJ44-F1
#
_entry.id   AF-A0A9P8EJ44-F1
#
_cell.length_a   1.000
_cell.length_b   1.000
_cell.length_c   1.000
_cell.angle_alpha   90.00
_cell.angle_beta   90.00
_cell.angle_gamma   90.00
#
_symmetry.space_group_name_H-M   'P 1'
#
loop_
_entity.id
_entity.type
_entity.pdbx_description
1 polymer ?
#
loop_
_entity_poly.entity_id
_entity_poly.type
_entity_poly.pdbx_seq_one_letter_code
_entity_poly.pdbx_strand_id
1 'polypeptide(L)'
;MPRRHSLSSFTMTTHTHKHIPTSATSHPDNPIPTEPVSIPQGTMSPSKRSVHSQSQSPRSSGDSLGDSMAWSEGTLESGISTPSTELYDQFEDMTPKDKKSSTETEGTKRRASTHLITSSSDDIRKLLGTGETGTAFLQNYCCGAAANCCKLKVLRPDTTQPGFILVVLPDNDAFRALNLKINALTLDTGLSELVELPKPKYSLESVSKDEANSHHSTVDVHPPTFVQPHPPYDVYSAPVLHARQLTNEGAEKRTVHFDIDITDYPKEGDIDFKVGGAVGICPPNDADVVDSIFNRIGTPKFLRDKAVMLKTEGGRWPTIWGDEKPRELLTTRRELLTWCVDIASSAPTKQLFRVLGEYADAKNERKILEYMASAQGQGAFCDLRVGPNITLLQLLEAFPSSRPPFEMLLGCLNQLMPRFYSLSNDPHVSSDREGLAGRRLIEFAVTVHENQNWDGKMRTGVGSGYLERVARRFIDAEKKAKQSGGEVEMPSVRIPMFRGLMANPLSKKFNSDGPMIMIGAGVGMAPFRGFILNRLRNSKCANKIWLIQGVRDSTLDEIYSGELGDHEKEVKKVVQSRAKPPPVSQEDAGVVDIQPKKGGEVTGKVVSESQANKAAKYVQDEVRLQADIVWFVINALDGRIFVCGSSRGMGEGVEEALIDVAMDKGNLNFEEAKDFWAQKRDDGQYVAETCSILPTMVKTLPFGSSGLEVNSPGFGAMGLSFGLGSNLTFDQAEPVLLKAIELGCTFWDTAVVYAAGINETLLGDFIRKHNVRDKVFIASKCGFAVFEKAGVTNSVEHIEKYIDGTIERLGFTPNLYYLHRVDPNTPLEESIPALDQLRKTGKTRFIGLSECSASTLRKANAIARIDAVQAEYSAFETVHETDGLIDATRELGVAYVAYSPLGHGWLVDEFPFKTPDDFAADDFRRSSPKFQGDNFYKNRDIVEEIKKLANKKGCSITQVALAWVAAQGFIAIPGTTKAHRLEENWASRDVELTAEEKVEMRRIIDNAKPHGNRYSEANQKLVGH
;
A
#
# COMPACT_ATOMS: atom_id res chain seq x y z
N MET A 1 -68.85 -17.24 -13.12
CA MET A 1 -70.13 -16.59 -13.53
C MET A 1 -70.25 -15.22 -12.81
N PRO A 2 -71.25 -14.36 -13.06
CA PRO A 2 -71.15 -12.89 -12.85
C PRO A 2 -71.26 -12.47 -11.36
N ARG A 3 -70.85 -11.28 -10.87
CA ARG A 3 -70.78 -9.87 -11.38
C ARG A 3 -72.13 -9.12 -11.30
N ARG A 4 -72.13 -7.84 -10.83
CA ARG A 4 -73.24 -6.83 -10.71
C ARG A 4 -74.04 -6.87 -9.38
N HIS A 5 -74.59 -5.76 -8.82
CA HIS A 5 -74.58 -4.32 -9.18
C HIS A 5 -75.01 -3.37 -8.01
N SER A 6 -74.37 -2.20 -7.85
CA SER A 6 -74.91 -0.85 -7.49
C SER A 6 -73.75 0.19 -7.47
N LEU A 7 -73.77 1.37 -8.11
CA LEU A 7 -74.42 2.66 -7.76
C LEU A 7 -73.99 3.18 -6.36
N SER A 8 -73.58 4.44 -6.08
CA SER A 8 -73.28 5.71 -6.84
C SER A 8 -72.81 6.79 -5.79
N SER A 9 -72.08 7.91 -6.03
CA SER A 9 -71.42 8.57 -7.19
C SER A 9 -70.42 9.71 -6.72
N PHE A 10 -70.29 10.83 -7.46
CA PHE A 10 -69.43 12.04 -7.26
C PHE A 10 -69.65 12.83 -5.92
N THR A 11 -68.80 13.76 -5.43
CA THR A 11 -67.90 14.75 -6.10
C THR A 11 -66.67 15.17 -5.22
N MET A 12 -65.85 16.14 -5.68
CA MET A 12 -64.50 16.51 -5.17
C MET A 12 -64.46 17.44 -3.93
N THR A 13 -63.36 17.38 -3.16
CA THR A 13 -62.75 18.55 -2.50
C THR A 13 -61.22 18.40 -2.36
N THR A 14 -60.52 19.52 -2.15
CA THR A 14 -59.04 19.63 -2.11
C THR A 14 -58.43 19.44 -0.71
N HIS A 15 -57.19 18.95 -0.64
CA HIS A 15 -56.33 19.10 0.55
C HIS A 15 -55.03 19.85 0.22
N THR A 16 -54.73 20.87 1.03
CA THR A 16 -53.49 21.66 1.00
C THR A 16 -52.73 21.50 2.31
N HIS A 17 -51.39 21.55 2.27
CA HIS A 17 -50.51 21.43 3.44
C HIS A 17 -50.86 22.43 4.57
N LYS A 18 -50.61 22.02 5.85
CA LYS A 18 -49.87 22.87 6.81
C LYS A 18 -49.41 22.18 8.11
N HIS A 19 -48.21 22.57 8.52
CA HIS A 19 -47.56 22.54 9.85
C HIS A 19 -47.16 21.25 10.58
N ILE A 20 -46.05 21.43 11.31
CA ILE A 20 -45.28 20.51 12.16
C ILE A 20 -45.45 20.96 13.61
N PRO A 21 -45.45 20.07 14.63
CA PRO A 21 -45.49 20.46 16.04
C PRO A 21 -44.17 21.07 16.53
N THR A 22 -44.23 22.14 17.31
CA THR A 22 -43.09 22.77 18.00
C THR A 22 -43.13 22.50 19.50
N SER A 23 -42.02 22.10 20.11
CA SER A 23 -41.82 22.06 21.57
C SER A 23 -41.15 23.37 22.06
N ALA A 24 -41.42 23.77 23.31
CA ALA A 24 -41.27 25.16 23.74
C ALA A 24 -40.03 25.45 24.61
N THR A 25 -38.89 25.74 23.97
CA THR A 25 -37.70 26.36 24.61
C THR A 25 -36.97 27.33 23.67
N SER A 26 -37.70 28.22 22.98
CA SER A 26 -37.10 29.26 22.11
C SER A 26 -37.88 30.57 22.18
N HIS A 27 -37.18 31.67 22.45
CA HIS A 27 -37.70 33.04 22.29
C HIS A 27 -37.40 33.53 20.85
N PRO A 28 -38.25 34.37 20.20
CA PRO A 28 -38.14 34.63 18.76
C PRO A 28 -36.80 35.17 18.21
N ASP A 29 -35.93 35.73 19.06
CA ASP A 29 -34.74 36.47 18.64
C ASP A 29 -33.39 35.74 18.85
N ASN A 30 -33.39 34.47 19.30
CA ASN A 30 -32.15 33.69 19.45
C ASN A 30 -32.37 32.17 19.22
N PRO A 31 -31.84 31.56 18.14
CA PRO A 31 -32.15 30.18 17.75
C PRO A 31 -31.07 29.14 18.09
N ILE A 32 -30.06 29.43 18.93
CA ILE A 32 -28.96 28.48 19.25
C ILE A 32 -29.08 27.93 20.68
N PRO A 33 -29.29 26.62 20.88
CA PRO A 33 -29.19 25.98 22.19
C PRO A 33 -27.72 25.77 22.61
N THR A 34 -27.36 26.22 23.82
CA THR A 34 -26.08 25.88 24.47
C THR A 34 -26.31 24.95 25.66
N GLU A 35 -25.36 24.05 25.95
CA GLU A 35 -25.49 23.10 27.05
C GLU A 35 -25.46 23.77 28.45
N PRO A 36 -26.21 23.23 29.44
CA PRO A 36 -26.38 23.87 30.73
C PRO A 36 -25.20 23.65 31.69
N VAL A 37 -24.58 24.75 32.13
CA VAL A 37 -23.54 24.74 33.16
C VAL A 37 -24.16 24.65 34.57
N SER A 38 -23.95 23.51 35.24
CA SER A 38 -24.15 23.25 36.68
C SER A 38 -25.58 23.31 37.26
N ILE A 39 -25.89 22.36 38.16
CA ILE A 39 -27.05 22.39 39.07
C ILE A 39 -26.59 21.97 40.49
N PRO A 40 -27.13 22.56 41.59
CA PRO A 40 -26.50 22.47 42.92
C PRO A 40 -26.94 21.29 43.80
N GLN A 41 -26.35 21.21 44.99
CA GLN A 41 -26.53 20.16 46.01
C GLN A 41 -27.89 20.22 46.74
N GLY A 42 -28.36 19.04 47.19
CA GLY A 42 -29.30 18.90 48.31
C GLY A 42 -28.60 18.22 49.50
N THR A 43 -28.86 18.68 50.72
CA THR A 43 -28.07 18.35 51.92
C THR A 43 -28.83 17.56 52.98
N MET A 44 -28.13 16.68 53.69
CA MET A 44 -28.43 16.32 55.08
C MET A 44 -27.15 16.23 55.91
N SER A 45 -27.16 16.89 57.08
CA SER A 45 -26.06 16.90 58.06
C SER A 45 -26.44 16.07 59.29
N PRO A 46 -25.49 15.70 60.19
CA PRO A 46 -25.27 16.61 61.33
C PRO A 46 -23.86 16.63 61.98
N SER A 47 -23.66 17.63 62.86
CA SER A 47 -22.92 17.53 64.14
C SER A 47 -21.39 17.82 64.24
N LYS A 48 -21.10 19.09 64.58
CA LYS A 48 -20.14 19.60 65.62
C LYS A 48 -18.64 19.85 65.32
N ARG A 49 -18.26 21.14 65.46
CA ARG A 49 -17.08 21.74 66.15
C ARG A 49 -15.64 21.39 65.66
N SER A 50 -14.65 22.30 65.65
CA SER A 50 -14.66 23.77 65.85
C SER A 50 -13.33 24.47 65.47
N VAL A 51 -13.43 25.60 64.75
CA VAL A 51 -12.82 26.93 65.05
C VAL A 51 -11.29 27.07 65.26
N HIS A 52 -10.66 27.94 64.43
CA HIS A 52 -9.37 28.67 64.61
C HIS A 52 -8.05 27.86 64.53
N SER A 53 -6.87 28.41 64.16
CA SER A 53 -6.51 29.74 63.59
C SER A 53 -5.09 29.74 62.98
N GLN A 54 -4.85 30.66 62.04
CA GLN A 54 -3.60 31.39 61.68
C GLN A 54 -2.18 30.77 61.86
N SER A 55 -1.33 31.13 60.86
CA SER A 55 0.10 31.50 60.95
C SER A 55 1.20 30.50 60.51
N GLN A 56 2.00 31.00 59.56
CA GLN A 56 3.46 30.90 59.32
C GLN A 56 4.25 29.57 59.49
N SER A 57 5.00 29.28 58.42
CA SER A 57 6.21 28.45 58.24
C SER A 57 7.20 28.43 59.44
N PRO A 58 8.12 27.43 59.60
CA PRO A 58 8.85 26.79 58.47
C PRO A 58 9.39 25.33 58.63
N ARG A 59 10.00 24.85 57.52
CA ARG A 59 11.11 23.86 57.42
C ARG A 59 10.96 22.41 57.98
N SER A 60 11.13 21.46 57.05
CA SER A 60 12.06 20.31 57.14
C SER A 60 11.88 19.27 58.27
N SER A 61 11.29 18.11 57.93
CA SER A 61 11.94 16.78 58.03
C SER A 61 10.98 15.70 57.52
N GLY A 62 11.47 14.48 57.28
CA GLY A 62 10.67 13.30 56.94
C GLY A 62 11.18 12.08 57.70
N ASP A 63 10.27 11.40 58.41
CA ASP A 63 10.47 10.21 59.26
C ASP A 63 9.07 9.81 59.80
N SER A 64 8.75 8.58 60.23
CA SER A 64 9.44 7.29 60.13
C SER A 64 8.48 6.10 60.39
N LEU A 65 8.97 4.88 60.11
CA LEU A 65 8.74 3.57 60.79
C LEU A 65 7.45 3.22 61.59
N GLY A 66 6.97 1.99 61.36
CA GLY A 66 6.46 1.07 62.42
C GLY A 66 4.93 1.00 62.66
N ASP A 67 4.35 -0.12 63.14
CA ASP A 67 4.93 -1.48 63.31
C ASP A 67 3.83 -2.60 63.40
N SER A 68 4.23 -3.83 63.09
CA SER A 68 3.69 -5.17 63.45
C SER A 68 2.17 -5.48 63.62
N MET A 69 1.72 -6.60 62.98
CA MET A 69 0.88 -7.71 63.55
C MET A 69 -0.56 -7.42 64.06
N ALA A 70 -1.59 -8.29 63.98
CA ALA A 70 -1.71 -9.67 63.45
C ALA A 70 -3.19 -10.15 63.37
N TRP A 71 -3.62 -10.70 62.21
CA TRP A 71 -4.76 -11.64 61.95
C TRP A 71 -6.21 -11.21 62.37
N SER A 72 -7.33 -11.62 61.73
CA SER A 72 -7.66 -12.85 60.97
C SER A 72 -8.76 -12.64 59.90
N GLU A 73 -8.81 -13.53 58.88
CA GLU A 73 -9.95 -13.98 58.01
C GLU A 73 -10.99 -12.95 57.46
N GLY A 74 -11.38 -12.89 56.17
CA GLY A 74 -11.14 -13.70 54.95
C GLY A 74 -11.94 -13.07 53.75
N THR A 75 -12.14 -13.63 52.55
CA THR A 75 -11.57 -14.79 51.81
C THR A 75 -12.10 -14.78 50.35
N LEU A 76 -11.30 -15.24 49.36
CA LEU A 76 -11.66 -15.66 47.97
C LEU A 76 -12.17 -14.57 46.98
N GLU A 77 -12.00 -14.69 45.65
CA GLU A 77 -11.37 -15.72 44.78
C GLU A 77 -10.12 -15.21 44.01
N SER A 78 -9.37 -16.10 43.35
CA SER A 78 -8.02 -15.82 42.83
C SER A 78 -7.79 -16.19 41.35
N GLY A 79 -7.07 -15.32 40.63
CA GLY A 79 -6.35 -15.69 39.40
C GLY A 79 -4.99 -16.31 39.72
N ILE A 80 -4.53 -17.26 38.90
CA ILE A 80 -3.28 -18.01 39.12
C ILE A 80 -2.14 -17.45 38.26
N SER A 81 -0.95 -17.36 38.85
CA SER A 81 0.33 -17.08 38.17
C SER A 81 1.43 -17.94 38.79
N THR A 82 2.57 -18.09 38.08
CA THR A 82 3.97 -18.36 38.56
C THR A 82 4.80 -18.99 37.40
N PRO A 83 6.15 -19.03 37.47
CA PRO A 83 6.99 -17.82 37.52
C PRO A 83 8.22 -17.90 36.58
N SER A 84 9.05 -16.86 36.57
CA SER A 84 10.42 -16.92 36.02
C SER A 84 11.38 -17.65 36.98
N THR A 85 12.55 -18.06 36.48
CA THR A 85 13.71 -18.40 37.32
C THR A 85 14.99 -17.95 36.62
N GLU A 86 15.79 -17.11 37.29
CA GLU A 86 17.10 -16.66 36.83
C GLU A 86 18.20 -17.62 37.27
N LEU A 87 19.37 -17.53 36.63
CA LEU A 87 20.64 -17.80 37.30
C LEU A 87 21.70 -16.78 36.86
N TYR A 88 22.41 -16.27 37.86
CA TYR A 88 23.55 -15.36 37.80
C TYR A 88 24.81 -16.08 37.18
N ASP A 89 25.96 -15.47 36.87
CA ASP A 89 26.54 -14.21 37.35
C ASP A 89 27.67 -13.60 36.47
N GLN A 90 28.03 -12.36 36.78
CA GLN A 90 29.35 -11.68 36.77
C GLN A 90 30.39 -11.75 35.60
N PHE A 91 30.57 -10.58 34.96
CA PHE A 91 31.76 -9.69 34.96
C PHE A 91 33.12 -10.03 34.27
N GLU A 92 33.90 -8.94 34.07
CA GLU A 92 35.30 -8.78 33.58
C GLU A 92 35.55 -9.23 32.12
N ASP A 93 35.74 -8.33 31.15
CA ASP A 93 36.80 -7.31 30.94
C ASP A 93 38.20 -7.88 30.66
N MET A 94 38.63 -7.78 29.39
CA MET A 94 39.97 -7.29 29.05
C MET A 94 40.08 -6.93 27.55
N THR A 95 40.81 -5.85 27.25
CA THR A 95 41.15 -5.37 25.90
C THR A 95 42.69 -5.42 25.68
N PRO A 96 43.27 -4.91 24.57
CA PRO A 96 43.26 -5.47 23.21
C PRO A 96 44.72 -5.66 22.68
N LYS A 97 44.95 -5.53 21.35
CA LYS A 97 46.24 -5.51 20.58
C LYS A 97 46.68 -6.89 20.01
N ASP A 98 47.42 -7.01 18.90
CA ASP A 98 47.95 -6.07 17.87
C ASP A 98 47.64 -6.67 16.47
N LYS A 99 47.31 -5.95 15.38
CA LYS A 99 48.01 -4.93 14.54
C LYS A 99 49.08 -5.47 13.56
N LYS A 100 49.00 -4.95 12.31
CA LYS A 100 49.88 -5.09 11.12
C LYS A 100 49.65 -6.36 10.24
N SER A 101 49.76 -6.29 8.90
CA SER A 101 49.77 -5.11 7.99
C SER A 101 49.54 -5.49 6.51
N SER A 102 48.86 -4.59 5.78
CA SER A 102 49.05 -4.26 4.35
C SER A 102 49.18 -5.35 3.28
N THR A 103 48.20 -5.40 2.37
CA THR A 103 48.43 -4.99 0.96
C THR A 103 47.11 -4.57 0.31
N GLU A 104 47.17 -3.67 -0.67
CA GLU A 104 46.00 -3.00 -1.26
C GLU A 104 45.46 -3.72 -2.49
N THR A 105 44.13 -3.68 -2.67
CA THR A 105 43.48 -3.68 -4.00
C THR A 105 42.23 -2.81 -3.91
N GLU A 106 41.97 -2.01 -4.94
CA GLU A 106 40.95 -0.95 -4.90
C GLU A 106 39.52 -1.50 -4.86
N GLY A 107 38.72 -1.06 -3.89
CA GLY A 107 37.35 -1.52 -3.67
C GLY A 107 36.30 -0.44 -3.91
N THR A 108 35.94 -0.20 -5.18
CA THR A 108 34.87 0.76 -5.53
C THR A 108 33.51 0.29 -4.99
N LYS A 109 32.94 1.03 -4.03
CA LYS A 109 31.63 0.74 -3.45
C LYS A 109 30.53 1.10 -4.45
N ARG A 110 29.71 0.14 -4.88
CA ARG A 110 28.54 0.38 -5.75
C ARG A 110 27.24 0.34 -4.95
N ARG A 111 26.30 1.21 -5.34
CA ARG A 111 24.92 1.24 -4.83
C ARG A 111 24.15 -0.05 -5.14
N ALA A 112 23.09 -0.27 -4.37
CA ALA A 112 21.89 -0.92 -4.86
C ALA A 112 20.66 -0.22 -4.24
N SER A 113 19.99 0.63 -5.01
CA SER A 113 18.61 1.03 -4.74
C SER A 113 17.66 -0.06 -5.25
N THR A 114 16.42 -0.09 -4.77
CA THR A 114 15.41 -1.08 -5.20
C THR A 114 14.04 -0.40 -5.39
N HIS A 115 13.69 -0.09 -6.63
CA HIS A 115 12.31 0.22 -7.00
C HIS A 115 11.50 -1.08 -7.19
N LEU A 116 10.26 -1.09 -6.72
CA LEU A 116 9.32 -2.20 -6.98
C LEU A 116 8.67 -2.03 -8.36
N ILE A 117 9.28 -2.61 -9.40
CA ILE A 117 8.81 -2.47 -10.80
C ILE A 117 7.45 -3.16 -11.02
N THR A 118 7.22 -4.31 -10.36
CA THR A 118 5.95 -5.03 -10.24
C THR A 118 6.12 -6.23 -9.29
N SER A 119 5.01 -6.78 -8.76
CA SER A 119 4.96 -8.06 -8.05
C SER A 119 4.59 -9.26 -8.94
N SER A 120 4.15 -9.02 -10.18
CA SER A 120 3.61 -10.00 -11.13
C SER A 120 4.67 -10.46 -12.15
N SER A 121 4.94 -11.77 -12.23
CA SER A 121 5.92 -12.31 -13.19
C SER A 121 5.47 -12.12 -14.65
N ASP A 122 4.16 -12.13 -14.91
CA ASP A 122 3.59 -11.87 -16.24
C ASP A 122 3.87 -10.43 -16.70
N ASP A 123 3.88 -9.46 -15.78
CA ASP A 123 4.19 -8.06 -16.10
C ASP A 123 5.69 -7.81 -16.25
N ILE A 124 6.56 -8.59 -15.57
CA ILE A 124 7.99 -8.58 -15.87
C ILE A 124 8.21 -9.19 -17.26
N ARG A 125 7.61 -10.34 -17.59
CA ARG A 125 7.75 -10.99 -18.91
C ARG A 125 7.27 -10.12 -20.07
N LYS A 126 6.20 -9.32 -19.91
CA LYS A 126 5.81 -8.30 -20.92
C LYS A 126 6.92 -7.28 -21.19
N LEU A 127 7.65 -6.89 -20.14
CA LEU A 127 8.66 -5.83 -20.16
C LEU A 127 10.04 -6.33 -20.63
N LEU A 128 10.31 -7.64 -20.49
CA LEU A 128 11.50 -8.33 -21.03
C LEU A 128 11.36 -8.82 -22.48
N GLY A 129 10.13 -8.96 -22.96
CA GLY A 129 9.85 -9.76 -24.15
C GLY A 129 10.21 -11.24 -23.97
N THR A 130 10.45 -11.93 -25.08
CA THR A 130 10.67 -13.39 -25.13
C THR A 130 12.15 -13.80 -25.21
N GLY A 131 13.09 -12.85 -25.13
CA GLY A 131 14.52 -13.08 -25.42
C GLY A 131 15.49 -12.81 -24.26
N GLU A 132 15.20 -11.84 -23.39
CA GLU A 132 16.13 -11.46 -22.32
C GLU A 132 15.91 -12.26 -21.02
N THR A 133 16.99 -12.52 -20.29
CA THR A 133 16.89 -13.11 -18.95
C THR A 133 16.58 -12.05 -17.91
N GLY A 134 15.89 -12.42 -16.84
CA GLY A 134 15.66 -11.50 -15.71
C GLY A 134 16.96 -10.93 -15.15
N THR A 135 18.02 -11.72 -15.13
CA THR A 135 19.37 -11.29 -14.75
C THR A 135 19.95 -10.27 -15.74
N ALA A 136 19.81 -10.45 -17.06
CA ALA A 136 20.34 -9.53 -18.07
C ALA A 136 19.62 -8.18 -18.06
N PHE A 137 18.30 -8.17 -17.94
CA PHE A 137 17.55 -6.93 -17.74
C PHE A 137 17.91 -6.23 -16.43
N LEU A 138 18.00 -6.98 -15.32
CA LEU A 138 18.53 -6.44 -14.06
C LEU A 138 19.96 -5.90 -14.23
N GLN A 139 20.75 -6.40 -15.19
CA GLN A 139 22.09 -5.91 -15.51
C GLN A 139 22.09 -4.52 -16.19
N ASN A 140 20.99 -4.14 -16.85
CA ASN A 140 20.81 -2.81 -17.45
C ASN A 140 20.36 -1.76 -16.41
N TYR A 141 19.61 -2.16 -15.39
CA TYR A 141 19.14 -1.27 -14.30
C TYR A 141 20.00 -1.37 -13.02
N CYS A 142 20.91 -2.34 -12.93
CA CYS A 142 21.96 -2.43 -11.92
C CYS A 142 23.25 -1.76 -12.44
N CYS A 143 24.16 -1.45 -11.53
CA CYS A 143 25.29 -0.55 -11.78
C CYS A 143 26.37 -1.13 -12.71
N GLY A 144 26.15 -1.05 -14.04
CA GLY A 144 27.19 -1.02 -15.08
C GLY A 144 27.72 -2.38 -15.57
N ALA A 145 27.54 -2.63 -16.87
CA ALA A 145 27.85 -3.87 -17.61
C ALA A 145 29.35 -4.25 -17.74
N ALA A 146 30.21 -3.83 -16.82
CA ALA A 146 31.66 -4.07 -16.85
C ALA A 146 32.29 -4.57 -15.53
N ALA A 147 31.52 -4.71 -14.44
CA ALA A 147 32.03 -5.36 -13.22
C ALA A 147 30.90 -5.99 -12.38
N ASN A 148 31.27 -6.96 -11.54
CA ASN A 148 30.37 -7.85 -10.79
C ASN A 148 29.22 -7.12 -10.06
N CYS A 149 27.98 -7.57 -10.26
CA CYS A 149 26.84 -7.18 -9.44
C CYS A 149 27.05 -7.65 -7.99
N CYS A 150 26.80 -6.78 -7.01
CA CYS A 150 27.16 -6.98 -5.60
C CYS A 150 26.45 -8.14 -4.88
N LYS A 151 25.54 -8.88 -5.53
CA LYS A 151 25.03 -10.18 -5.05
C LYS A 151 25.18 -11.34 -6.04
N LEU A 152 25.67 -11.11 -7.25
CA LEU A 152 26.05 -12.21 -8.16
C LEU A 152 27.48 -12.66 -7.82
N LYS A 153 27.62 -13.37 -6.69
CA LYS A 153 28.84 -14.13 -6.40
C LYS A 153 28.96 -15.25 -7.43
N VAL A 154 29.74 -15.01 -8.48
CA VAL A 154 30.00 -15.98 -9.56
C VAL A 154 30.42 -17.30 -8.92
N LEU A 155 29.64 -18.35 -9.17
CA LEU A 155 29.98 -19.69 -8.73
C LEU A 155 31.17 -20.15 -9.57
N ARG A 156 32.37 -20.02 -8.99
CA ARG A 156 33.61 -20.51 -9.59
C ARG A 156 33.53 -22.04 -9.65
N PRO A 157 33.70 -22.67 -10.82
CA PRO A 157 33.65 -24.11 -10.92
C PRO A 157 34.89 -24.71 -10.24
N ASP A 158 34.73 -25.24 -9.03
CA ASP A 158 35.81 -25.86 -8.22
C ASP A 158 36.34 -27.19 -8.80
N THR A 159 35.97 -27.48 -10.05
CA THR A 159 36.40 -28.56 -10.96
C THR A 159 37.92 -28.73 -11.11
N THR A 160 38.72 -27.82 -10.57
CA THR A 160 40.19 -27.92 -10.49
C THR A 160 40.70 -28.63 -9.22
N GLN A 161 39.87 -28.86 -8.21
CA GLN A 161 40.28 -29.61 -7.01
C GLN A 161 40.18 -31.13 -7.21
N PRO A 162 41.20 -31.93 -6.85
CA PRO A 162 41.16 -33.37 -7.03
C PRO A 162 40.14 -34.03 -6.08
N GLY A 163 39.01 -34.49 -6.64
CA GLY A 163 37.96 -35.21 -5.90
C GLY A 163 36.60 -34.51 -5.80
N PHE A 164 36.37 -33.41 -6.54
CA PHE A 164 35.08 -32.70 -6.56
C PHE A 164 33.89 -33.60 -6.92
N ILE A 165 32.72 -33.35 -6.32
CA ILE A 165 31.49 -34.11 -6.59
C ILE A 165 30.41 -33.16 -7.13
N LEU A 166 30.11 -33.28 -8.43
CA LEU A 166 29.02 -32.55 -9.08
C LEU A 166 27.67 -32.88 -8.41
N VAL A 167 26.81 -31.88 -8.27
CA VAL A 167 25.43 -32.09 -7.82
C VAL A 167 24.65 -32.82 -8.92
N VAL A 168 24.15 -34.02 -8.60
CA VAL A 168 23.25 -34.76 -9.50
C VAL A 168 21.87 -34.10 -9.46
N LEU A 169 21.38 -33.70 -10.63
CA LEU A 169 20.09 -33.01 -10.75
C LEU A 169 18.91 -33.99 -10.58
N PRO A 170 17.80 -33.58 -9.94
CA PRO A 170 16.59 -34.39 -9.86
C PRO A 170 16.01 -34.73 -11.24
N ASP A 171 15.91 -36.02 -11.54
CA ASP A 171 15.35 -36.53 -12.81
C ASP A 171 13.81 -36.59 -12.75
N ASN A 172 13.18 -35.42 -12.80
CA ASN A 172 11.72 -35.29 -12.87
C ASN A 172 11.28 -34.04 -13.67
N ASP A 173 10.05 -34.06 -14.20
CA ASP A 173 9.56 -33.00 -15.09
C ASP A 173 9.30 -31.68 -14.36
N ALA A 174 8.88 -31.72 -13.09
CA ALA A 174 8.68 -30.53 -12.28
C ALA A 174 9.99 -29.74 -12.11
N PHE A 175 11.11 -30.44 -11.89
CA PHE A 175 12.46 -29.87 -11.81
C PHE A 175 12.95 -29.38 -13.18
N ARG A 176 12.80 -30.18 -14.25
CA ARG A 176 13.12 -29.76 -15.62
C ARG A 176 12.43 -28.44 -15.98
N ALA A 177 11.14 -28.31 -15.64
CA ALA A 177 10.34 -27.12 -15.90
C ALA A 177 10.74 -25.88 -15.06
N LEU A 178 11.57 -26.00 -14.02
CA LEU A 178 12.16 -24.84 -13.34
C LEU A 178 13.30 -24.20 -14.15
N ASN A 179 13.89 -24.91 -15.12
CA ASN A 179 14.96 -24.44 -16.00
C ASN A 179 16.14 -23.80 -15.24
N LEU A 180 16.56 -24.41 -14.13
CA LEU A 180 17.57 -23.88 -13.22
C LEU A 180 18.99 -23.95 -13.82
N LYS A 181 19.60 -22.78 -14.00
CA LYS A 181 20.97 -22.62 -14.54
C LYS A 181 22.02 -22.84 -13.44
N ILE A 182 22.34 -24.10 -13.16
CA ILE A 182 23.19 -24.48 -11.99
C ILE A 182 24.39 -25.39 -12.34
N ASN A 183 24.76 -25.44 -13.62
CA ASN A 183 25.68 -26.41 -14.23
C ASN A 183 27.13 -26.47 -13.70
N ALA A 184 27.49 -25.62 -12.72
CA ALA A 184 28.81 -25.59 -12.08
C ALA A 184 28.77 -25.95 -10.58
N LEU A 185 27.59 -26.20 -10.01
CA LEU A 185 27.41 -26.47 -8.58
C LEU A 185 27.93 -27.86 -8.17
N THR A 186 28.82 -27.89 -7.17
CA THR A 186 29.32 -29.12 -6.52
C THR A 186 28.75 -29.24 -5.09
N LEU A 187 28.77 -30.45 -4.51
CA LEU A 187 28.36 -30.66 -3.12
C LEU A 187 29.31 -29.93 -2.14
N ASP A 188 30.59 -29.84 -2.48
CA ASP A 188 31.65 -29.15 -1.76
C ASP A 188 31.63 -27.62 -1.91
N THR A 189 30.96 -27.06 -2.93
CA THR A 189 30.89 -25.61 -3.20
C THR A 189 30.53 -24.79 -1.95
N GLY A 190 31.41 -23.88 -1.53
CA GLY A 190 31.16 -22.97 -0.42
C GLY A 190 30.03 -21.97 -0.71
N LEU A 191 28.91 -22.09 0.00
CA LEU A 191 27.79 -21.14 -0.06
C LEU A 191 27.92 -20.07 1.03
N SER A 192 27.58 -18.83 0.70
CA SER A 192 27.72 -17.68 1.61
C SER A 192 26.49 -16.78 1.57
N GLU A 193 26.24 -16.03 2.65
CA GLU A 193 25.00 -15.24 2.82
C GLU A 193 23.75 -16.11 2.57
N LEU A 194 23.77 -17.33 3.10
CA LEU A 194 22.59 -18.18 3.16
C LEU A 194 21.57 -17.48 4.07
N VAL A 195 20.33 -17.33 3.59
CA VAL A 195 19.24 -16.78 4.42
C VAL A 195 19.07 -17.61 5.69
N GLU A 196 18.88 -16.94 6.83
CA GLU A 196 18.65 -17.60 8.11
C GLU A 196 17.37 -18.45 8.08
N LEU A 197 17.36 -19.55 8.83
CA LEU A 197 16.16 -20.37 8.98
C LEU A 197 15.11 -19.57 9.77
N PRO A 198 13.92 -19.28 9.22
CA PRO A 198 12.90 -18.51 9.93
C PRO A 198 12.37 -19.30 11.13
N LYS A 199 12.04 -18.61 12.22
CA LYS A 199 11.32 -19.22 13.35
C LYS A 199 9.87 -19.56 12.94
N PRO A 200 9.24 -20.59 13.53
CA PRO A 200 7.81 -20.82 13.35
C PRO A 200 7.01 -19.62 13.88
N LYS A 201 6.14 -19.03 13.06
CA LYS A 201 5.24 -17.92 13.47
C LYS A 201 3.94 -18.40 14.13
N TYR A 202 3.70 -19.71 14.05
CA TYR A 202 2.42 -20.37 14.32
C TYR A 202 2.68 -21.73 14.98
N SER A 203 1.87 -22.11 15.96
CA SER A 203 1.84 -23.48 16.50
C SER A 203 0.50 -24.15 16.20
N LEU A 204 0.51 -25.48 16.05
CA LEU A 204 -0.70 -26.30 15.88
C LEU A 204 -0.75 -27.38 16.97
N GLU A 205 -1.41 -27.06 18.07
CA GLU A 205 -1.52 -27.92 19.25
C GLU A 205 -2.65 -28.94 19.13
N SER A 206 -2.52 -30.08 19.81
CA SER A 206 -3.56 -31.11 19.87
C SER A 206 -4.61 -30.75 20.91
N VAL A 207 -5.86 -30.58 20.47
CA VAL A 207 -7.01 -30.34 21.34
C VAL A 207 -7.51 -31.62 22.04
N SER A 208 -8.33 -31.44 23.08
CA SER A 208 -9.05 -32.53 23.76
C SER A 208 -10.06 -33.23 22.85
N LYS A 209 -10.63 -34.35 23.32
CA LYS A 209 -11.68 -35.06 22.58
C LYS A 209 -12.94 -34.20 22.41
N ASP A 210 -13.30 -33.42 23.41
CA ASP A 210 -14.57 -32.69 23.43
C ASP A 210 -14.50 -31.43 22.54
N GLU A 211 -13.33 -30.77 22.50
CA GLU A 211 -13.02 -29.74 21.50
C GLU A 211 -12.91 -30.30 20.08
N ALA A 212 -12.32 -31.49 19.92
CA ALA A 212 -12.27 -32.15 18.61
C ALA A 212 -13.66 -32.54 18.10
N ASN A 213 -14.59 -32.87 19.01
CA ASN A 213 -15.98 -33.19 18.69
C ASN A 213 -16.84 -31.94 18.43
N SER A 214 -16.50 -30.78 19.00
CA SER A 214 -17.24 -29.53 18.78
C SER A 214 -16.85 -28.81 17.49
N HIS A 215 -15.65 -29.06 16.96
CA HIS A 215 -15.25 -28.59 15.64
C HIS A 215 -16.00 -29.36 14.53
N HIS A 216 -16.68 -28.65 13.63
CA HIS A 216 -17.32 -29.20 12.45
C HIS A 216 -16.82 -28.45 11.21
N SER A 217 -15.88 -29.05 10.48
CA SER A 217 -15.24 -28.39 9.34
C SER A 217 -16.22 -28.21 8.17
N THR A 218 -16.23 -27.01 7.58
CA THR A 218 -17.03 -26.65 6.40
C THR A 218 -16.20 -26.58 5.11
N VAL A 219 -14.96 -27.07 5.16
CA VAL A 219 -13.87 -26.77 4.22
C VAL A 219 -14.16 -26.94 2.73
N ASP A 220 -15.00 -27.91 2.34
CA ASP A 220 -15.36 -28.16 0.93
C ASP A 220 -16.50 -27.27 0.39
N VAL A 221 -17.13 -26.48 1.28
CA VAL A 221 -18.38 -25.73 1.02
C VAL A 221 -18.26 -24.24 1.33
N HIS A 222 -17.56 -23.88 2.42
CA HIS A 222 -17.50 -22.52 2.92
C HIS A 222 -16.20 -22.28 3.72
N PRO A 223 -15.60 -21.07 3.67
CA PRO A 223 -14.47 -20.74 4.54
C PRO A 223 -14.83 -20.88 6.03
N PRO A 224 -13.86 -21.19 6.91
CA PRO A 224 -14.05 -21.09 8.36
C PRO A 224 -14.44 -19.67 8.78
N THR A 225 -15.21 -19.55 9.86
CA THR A 225 -15.74 -18.25 10.36
C THR A 225 -14.66 -17.23 10.71
N PHE A 226 -13.43 -17.65 11.02
CA PHE A 226 -12.31 -16.74 11.25
C PHE A 226 -11.70 -16.14 9.97
N VAL A 227 -12.09 -16.58 8.78
CA VAL A 227 -11.62 -16.02 7.49
C VAL A 227 -12.51 -14.83 7.09
N GLN A 228 -12.64 -13.86 8.00
CA GLN A 228 -13.56 -12.74 7.84
C GLN A 228 -13.09 -11.70 6.81
N PRO A 229 -14.01 -11.15 5.99
CA PRO A 229 -13.73 -10.10 5.02
C PRO A 229 -13.65 -8.71 5.65
N HIS A 230 -14.42 -8.43 6.72
CA HIS A 230 -14.26 -7.23 7.53
C HIS A 230 -15.20 -7.28 8.74
N PRO A 231 -14.68 -7.26 9.99
CA PRO A 231 -15.53 -7.18 11.18
C PRO A 231 -16.51 -5.99 11.08
N PRO A 232 -17.80 -6.16 11.47
CA PRO A 232 -18.40 -7.33 12.10
C PRO A 232 -19.02 -8.36 11.12
N TYR A 233 -18.75 -8.28 9.82
CA TYR A 233 -19.45 -9.06 8.79
C TYR A 233 -18.67 -10.29 8.33
N ASP A 234 -19.37 -11.41 8.21
CA ASP A 234 -18.86 -12.71 7.75
C ASP A 234 -18.93 -12.87 6.22
N VAL A 235 -18.35 -13.96 5.70
CA VAL A 235 -18.50 -14.34 4.28
C VAL A 235 -19.91 -14.88 4.04
N TYR A 236 -20.62 -14.34 3.05
CA TYR A 236 -21.93 -14.83 2.64
C TYR A 236 -21.82 -15.91 1.56
N SER A 237 -22.57 -17.01 1.71
CA SER A 237 -22.63 -18.09 0.71
C SER A 237 -23.77 -17.81 -0.28
N ALA A 238 -23.50 -17.09 -1.36
CA ALA A 238 -24.52 -16.65 -2.31
C ALA A 238 -24.86 -17.74 -3.34
N PRO A 239 -26.14 -18.09 -3.58
CA PRO A 239 -26.52 -19.07 -4.59
C PRO A 239 -26.37 -18.53 -6.02
N VAL A 240 -25.81 -19.36 -6.90
CA VAL A 240 -25.73 -19.10 -8.34
C VAL A 240 -27.10 -19.38 -8.95
N LEU A 241 -27.74 -18.36 -9.52
CA LEU A 241 -29.03 -18.54 -10.20
C LEU A 241 -28.85 -18.96 -11.65
N HIS A 242 -27.84 -18.43 -12.33
CA HIS A 242 -27.48 -18.77 -13.71
C HIS A 242 -26.01 -18.44 -14.00
N ALA A 243 -25.40 -19.16 -14.95
CA ALA A 243 -24.07 -18.89 -15.44
C ALA A 243 -23.97 -19.23 -16.93
N ARG A 244 -23.33 -18.37 -17.73
CA ARG A 244 -23.17 -18.54 -19.19
C ARG A 244 -21.79 -18.13 -19.68
N GLN A 245 -21.31 -18.75 -20.75
CA GLN A 245 -20.10 -18.29 -21.45
C GLN A 245 -20.46 -17.11 -22.38
N LEU A 246 -19.65 -16.04 -22.37
CA LEU A 246 -19.83 -14.85 -23.22
C LEU A 246 -18.96 -14.86 -24.49
N THR A 247 -18.09 -15.86 -24.63
CA THR A 247 -17.05 -15.96 -25.67
C THR A 247 -17.31 -17.23 -26.48
N ASN A 248 -17.13 -17.16 -27.81
CA ASN A 248 -17.37 -18.30 -28.68
C ASN A 248 -16.24 -19.34 -28.59
N GLU A 249 -16.51 -20.57 -29.06
CA GLU A 249 -15.47 -21.60 -29.15
C GLU A 249 -14.33 -21.15 -30.07
N GLY A 250 -13.08 -21.45 -29.67
CA GLY A 250 -11.89 -20.94 -30.35
C GLY A 250 -11.39 -19.57 -29.88
N ALA A 251 -12.12 -18.86 -29.01
CA ALA A 251 -11.60 -17.65 -28.37
C ALA A 251 -10.36 -17.95 -27.51
N GLU A 252 -9.27 -17.20 -27.69
CA GLU A 252 -7.99 -17.38 -26.98
C GLU A 252 -8.11 -17.16 -25.45
N LYS A 253 -9.20 -16.54 -24.99
CA LYS A 253 -9.56 -16.45 -23.57
C LYS A 253 -11.05 -16.72 -23.40
N ARG A 254 -11.40 -17.59 -22.46
CA ARG A 254 -12.79 -17.85 -22.06
C ARG A 254 -13.26 -16.75 -21.11
N THR A 255 -14.41 -16.14 -21.38
CA THR A 255 -15.11 -15.24 -20.45
C THR A 255 -16.47 -15.81 -20.10
N VAL A 256 -16.81 -15.75 -18.81
CA VAL A 256 -18.03 -16.30 -18.21
C VAL A 256 -18.74 -15.21 -17.44
N HIS A 257 -20.08 -15.21 -17.48
CA HIS A 257 -20.98 -14.31 -16.77
C HIS A 257 -21.83 -15.10 -15.77
N PHE A 258 -22.13 -14.46 -14.64
CA PHE A 258 -22.91 -15.02 -13.53
C PHE A 258 -24.08 -14.11 -13.18
N ASP A 259 -25.24 -14.71 -12.93
CA ASP A 259 -26.35 -14.11 -12.20
C ASP A 259 -26.36 -14.74 -10.78
N ILE A 260 -26.07 -13.93 -9.76
CA ILE A 260 -26.00 -14.38 -8.36
C ILE A 260 -27.18 -13.79 -7.58
N ASP A 261 -27.91 -14.62 -6.86
CA ASP A 261 -29.05 -14.18 -6.06
C ASP A 261 -28.57 -13.68 -4.68
N ILE A 262 -28.96 -12.44 -4.35
CA ILE A 262 -28.63 -11.74 -3.11
C ILE A 262 -29.89 -11.31 -2.34
N THR A 263 -31.03 -11.94 -2.61
CA THR A 263 -32.31 -11.63 -1.95
C THR A 263 -32.20 -11.75 -0.44
N ASP A 264 -31.53 -12.81 0.04
CA ASP A 264 -31.28 -13.08 1.47
C ASP A 264 -29.89 -12.60 1.95
N TYR A 265 -29.26 -11.62 1.29
CA TYR A 265 -27.97 -11.07 1.70
C TYR A 265 -28.14 -10.16 2.94
N PRO A 266 -27.31 -10.29 4.01
CA PRO A 266 -27.42 -9.48 5.22
C PRO A 266 -27.32 -7.97 4.99
N LYS A 267 -28.09 -7.17 5.73
CA LYS A 267 -27.97 -5.70 5.66
C LYS A 267 -26.71 -5.22 6.36
N GLU A 268 -25.85 -4.53 5.61
CA GLU A 268 -24.57 -3.97 6.11
C GLU A 268 -24.69 -2.47 6.39
N GLY A 269 -25.60 -2.10 7.30
CA GLY A 269 -26.02 -0.71 7.49
C GLY A 269 -26.81 -0.20 6.29
N ASP A 270 -26.62 1.08 5.94
CA ASP A 270 -27.34 1.77 4.86
C ASP A 270 -26.67 1.64 3.47
N ILE A 271 -25.70 0.73 3.30
CA ILE A 271 -24.92 0.61 2.06
C ILE A 271 -25.20 -0.73 1.35
N ASP A 272 -25.67 -0.65 0.11
CA ASP A 272 -26.05 -1.80 -0.71
C ASP A 272 -25.10 -2.01 -1.92
N PHE A 273 -25.28 -3.10 -2.65
CA PHE A 273 -24.68 -3.32 -3.97
C PHE A 273 -25.27 -2.34 -5.01
N LYS A 274 -24.47 -1.90 -5.98
CA LYS A 274 -24.88 -0.95 -7.03
C LYS A 274 -24.06 -1.10 -8.31
N VAL A 275 -24.55 -0.55 -9.42
CA VAL A 275 -23.83 -0.57 -10.72
C VAL A 275 -22.41 -0.03 -10.59
N GLY A 276 -21.44 -0.74 -11.16
CA GLY A 276 -20.04 -0.39 -11.06
C GLY A 276 -19.45 -0.53 -9.65
N GLY A 277 -20.21 -0.98 -8.65
CA GLY A 277 -19.64 -1.46 -7.39
C GLY A 277 -18.79 -2.72 -7.61
N ALA A 278 -18.25 -3.29 -6.54
CA ALA A 278 -17.49 -4.54 -6.60
C ALA A 278 -18.05 -5.59 -5.65
N VAL A 279 -18.01 -6.86 -6.06
CA VAL A 279 -18.17 -8.02 -5.17
C VAL A 279 -16.80 -8.61 -4.88
N GLY A 280 -16.51 -8.88 -3.61
CA GLY A 280 -15.34 -9.64 -3.17
C GLY A 280 -15.70 -11.11 -3.10
N ILE A 281 -14.90 -11.99 -3.73
CA ILE A 281 -15.09 -13.44 -3.70
C ILE A 281 -13.88 -14.06 -3.02
N CYS A 282 -14.11 -15.01 -2.11
CA CYS A 282 -13.07 -15.75 -1.40
C CYS A 282 -12.87 -17.12 -2.07
N PRO A 283 -12.06 -17.28 -3.14
CA PRO A 283 -11.91 -18.56 -3.79
C PRO A 283 -11.06 -19.52 -2.93
N PRO A 284 -11.49 -20.77 -2.69
CA PRO A 284 -10.62 -21.78 -2.12
C PRO A 284 -9.52 -22.17 -3.11
N ASN A 285 -8.40 -22.66 -2.58
CA ASN A 285 -7.44 -23.43 -3.36
C ASN A 285 -8.07 -24.72 -3.89
N ASP A 286 -7.42 -25.30 -4.90
CA ASP A 286 -7.89 -26.53 -5.53
C ASP A 286 -7.65 -27.76 -4.63
N ALA A 287 -8.68 -28.55 -4.37
CA ALA A 287 -8.64 -29.65 -3.42
C ALA A 287 -7.62 -30.74 -3.80
N ASP A 288 -7.49 -31.07 -5.09
CA ASP A 288 -6.51 -32.05 -5.57
C ASP A 288 -5.07 -31.55 -5.37
N VAL A 289 -4.85 -30.24 -5.53
CA VAL A 289 -3.56 -29.59 -5.26
C VAL A 289 -3.25 -29.55 -3.76
N VAL A 290 -4.25 -29.28 -2.92
CA VAL A 290 -4.14 -29.30 -1.44
C VAL A 290 -3.77 -30.70 -0.94
N ASP A 291 -4.48 -31.75 -1.36
CA ASP A 291 -4.14 -33.13 -0.99
C ASP A 291 -2.80 -33.60 -1.57
N SER A 292 -2.41 -33.13 -2.77
CA SER A 292 -1.09 -33.40 -3.36
C SER A 292 0.05 -32.79 -2.53
N ILE A 293 -0.10 -31.55 -2.06
CA ILE A 293 0.87 -30.92 -1.15
C ILE A 293 0.97 -31.71 0.16
N PHE A 294 -0.16 -32.11 0.77
CA PHE A 294 -0.14 -32.93 1.99
C PHE A 294 0.48 -34.32 1.78
N ASN A 295 0.27 -34.94 0.62
CA ASN A 295 0.95 -36.19 0.25
C ASN A 295 2.46 -35.96 0.22
N ARG A 296 2.93 -34.86 -0.38
CA ARG A 296 4.36 -34.62 -0.62
C ARG A 296 5.14 -34.21 0.62
N ILE A 297 4.56 -33.38 1.50
CA ILE A 297 5.15 -33.11 2.83
C ILE A 297 4.96 -34.28 3.83
N GLY A 298 4.38 -35.40 3.40
CA GLY A 298 4.24 -36.61 4.20
C GLY A 298 3.16 -36.57 5.30
N THR A 299 2.22 -35.63 5.26
CA THR A 299 1.14 -35.53 6.25
C THR A 299 0.11 -36.65 6.05
N PRO A 300 -0.09 -37.60 6.99
CA PRO A 300 -1.08 -38.66 6.88
C PRO A 300 -2.50 -38.10 6.75
N LYS A 301 -3.38 -38.78 5.99
CA LYS A 301 -4.77 -38.31 5.76
C LYS A 301 -5.50 -37.98 7.06
N PHE A 302 -5.41 -38.84 8.07
CA PHE A 302 -6.05 -38.64 9.38
C PHE A 302 -5.52 -37.45 10.20
N LEU A 303 -4.46 -36.76 9.77
CA LEU A 303 -3.94 -35.52 10.41
C LEU A 303 -4.22 -34.25 9.60
N ARG A 304 -4.73 -34.36 8.37
CA ARG A 304 -5.15 -33.21 7.53
C ARG A 304 -6.43 -32.59 8.10
N ASP A 305 -7.35 -33.48 8.45
CA ASP A 305 -8.75 -33.20 8.79
C ASP A 305 -9.02 -33.30 10.31
N LYS A 306 -7.98 -33.59 11.10
CA LYS A 306 -8.07 -33.58 12.56
C LYS A 306 -8.04 -32.14 13.08
N ALA A 307 -9.00 -31.81 13.94
CA ALA A 307 -9.02 -30.55 14.68
C ALA A 307 -7.72 -30.33 15.50
N VAL A 308 -7.24 -29.10 15.47
CA VAL A 308 -6.07 -28.57 16.18
C VAL A 308 -6.35 -27.16 16.64
N MET A 309 -5.67 -26.72 17.70
CA MET A 309 -5.65 -25.32 18.11
C MET A 309 -4.50 -24.63 17.37
N LEU A 310 -4.84 -23.75 16.43
CA LEU A 310 -3.88 -22.81 15.85
C LEU A 310 -3.66 -21.66 16.83
N LYS A 311 -2.40 -21.41 17.19
CA LYS A 311 -2.01 -20.18 17.90
C LYS A 311 -1.10 -19.33 17.04
N THR A 312 -1.30 -18.00 17.10
CA THR A 312 -0.52 -17.02 16.36
C THR A 312 0.14 -16.03 17.32
N GLU A 313 1.44 -15.74 17.11
CA GLU A 313 2.19 -14.80 17.95
C GLU A 313 1.70 -13.33 17.82
N GLY A 314 1.00 -13.01 16.73
CA GLY A 314 0.45 -11.69 16.46
C GLY A 314 -0.01 -11.51 15.01
N GLY A 315 -0.26 -10.26 14.62
CA GLY A 315 -0.72 -9.91 13.27
C GLY A 315 -2.21 -10.19 13.03
N ARG A 316 -2.62 -10.20 11.75
CA ARG A 316 -4.02 -10.39 11.32
C ARG A 316 -4.34 -11.84 10.94
N TRP A 317 -3.40 -12.52 10.29
CA TRP A 317 -3.55 -13.88 9.77
C TRP A 317 -4.05 -14.85 10.87
N PRO A 318 -5.02 -15.75 10.59
CA PRO A 318 -5.65 -16.00 9.28
C PRO A 318 -6.79 -15.05 8.88
N THR A 319 -7.21 -14.09 9.71
CA THR A 319 -8.21 -13.09 9.27
C THR A 319 -7.60 -12.21 8.19
N ILE A 320 -8.38 -11.86 7.16
CA ILE A 320 -7.85 -11.11 5.99
C ILE A 320 -7.86 -9.60 6.30
N TRP A 321 -8.86 -9.15 7.05
CA TRP A 321 -8.91 -7.82 7.66
C TRP A 321 -9.25 -7.93 9.17
N GLY A 322 -9.11 -6.84 9.92
CA GLY A 322 -9.28 -6.78 11.38
C GLY A 322 -7.99 -6.55 12.17
N ASP A 323 -8.09 -6.61 13.50
CA ASP A 323 -7.03 -6.19 14.43
C ASP A 323 -5.76 -7.04 14.37
N GLU A 324 -4.61 -6.41 14.59
CA GLU A 324 -3.32 -7.07 14.82
C GLU A 324 -3.19 -7.48 16.28
N LYS A 325 -3.47 -8.76 16.56
CA LYS A 325 -3.44 -9.34 17.92
C LYS A 325 -3.25 -10.86 17.85
N PRO A 326 -2.65 -11.50 18.87
CA PRO A 326 -2.61 -12.96 18.98
C PRO A 326 -4.02 -13.56 18.86
N ARG A 327 -4.09 -14.79 18.33
CA ARG A 327 -5.34 -15.54 18.16
C ARG A 327 -5.11 -17.00 18.54
N GLU A 328 -6.11 -17.60 19.19
CA GLU A 328 -6.24 -19.05 19.34
C GLU A 328 -7.49 -19.48 18.55
N LEU A 329 -7.35 -20.40 17.61
CA LEU A 329 -8.39 -20.75 16.63
C LEU A 329 -8.49 -22.27 16.43
N LEU A 330 -9.68 -22.81 16.67
CA LEU A 330 -10.00 -24.22 16.45
C LEU A 330 -10.22 -24.49 14.95
N THR A 331 -9.33 -25.27 14.34
CA THR A 331 -9.20 -25.41 12.87
C THR A 331 -8.63 -26.77 12.48
N THR A 332 -8.67 -27.13 11.20
CA THR A 332 -7.92 -28.25 10.61
C THR A 332 -6.71 -27.77 9.81
N ARG A 333 -5.75 -28.67 9.51
CA ARG A 333 -4.67 -28.35 8.57
C ARG A 333 -5.22 -28.10 7.15
N ARG A 334 -6.23 -28.87 6.72
CA ARG A 334 -6.87 -28.70 5.41
C ARG A 334 -7.48 -27.31 5.26
N GLU A 335 -8.19 -26.79 6.25
CA GLU A 335 -8.78 -25.45 6.20
C GLU A 335 -7.74 -24.37 5.97
N LEU A 336 -6.63 -24.40 6.72
CA LEU A 336 -5.56 -23.41 6.58
C LEU A 336 -4.94 -23.43 5.16
N LEU A 337 -4.69 -24.62 4.60
CA LEU A 337 -4.13 -24.76 3.25
C LEU A 337 -5.17 -24.50 2.13
N THR A 338 -6.46 -24.63 2.42
CA THR A 338 -7.55 -24.41 1.44
C THR A 338 -7.97 -22.95 1.36
N TRP A 339 -8.06 -22.25 2.50
CA TRP A 339 -8.69 -20.92 2.58
C TRP A 339 -7.74 -19.79 3.03
N CYS A 340 -6.64 -20.08 3.73
CA CYS A 340 -5.85 -19.05 4.41
C CYS A 340 -4.50 -18.73 3.73
N VAL A 341 -4.03 -19.55 2.78
CA VAL A 341 -2.65 -19.51 2.26
C VAL A 341 -2.60 -19.61 0.74
N ASP A 342 -1.82 -18.77 0.08
CA ASP A 342 -1.61 -18.82 -1.37
C ASP A 342 -0.48 -19.79 -1.75
N ILE A 343 -0.84 -20.85 -2.46
CA ILE A 343 0.05 -21.94 -2.91
C ILE A 343 0.39 -21.87 -4.40
N ALA A 344 -0.23 -20.94 -5.16
CA ALA A 344 -0.26 -21.03 -6.63
C ALA A 344 -0.19 -19.69 -7.40
N SER A 345 -0.30 -18.54 -6.72
CA SER A 345 -0.32 -17.20 -7.33
C SER A 345 0.99 -16.42 -7.08
N SER A 346 1.57 -16.54 -5.87
CA SER A 346 2.76 -15.82 -5.44
C SER A 346 4.06 -16.47 -5.92
N ALA A 347 5.01 -15.65 -6.38
CA ALA A 347 6.36 -16.11 -6.69
C ALA A 347 7.13 -16.53 -5.42
N PRO A 348 7.94 -17.61 -5.46
CA PRO A 348 8.58 -18.19 -4.27
C PRO A 348 9.65 -17.28 -3.65
N THR A 349 9.75 -17.32 -2.32
CA THR A 349 10.68 -16.52 -1.51
C THR A 349 11.97 -17.28 -1.20
N LYS A 350 13.08 -16.58 -0.86
CA LYS A 350 14.30 -17.25 -0.38
C LYS A 350 14.10 -17.96 0.98
N GLN A 351 13.16 -17.49 1.81
CA GLN A 351 12.78 -18.18 3.04
C GLN A 351 12.16 -19.55 2.75
N LEU A 352 11.27 -19.65 1.74
CA LEU A 352 10.74 -20.93 1.28
C LEU A 352 11.85 -21.87 0.79
N PHE A 353 12.77 -21.40 -0.05
CA PHE A 353 13.93 -22.20 -0.47
C PHE A 353 14.81 -22.64 0.70
N ARG A 354 15.04 -21.76 1.68
CA ARG A 354 15.83 -22.08 2.88
C ARG A 354 15.19 -23.17 3.74
N VAL A 355 13.87 -23.10 3.95
CA VAL A 355 13.10 -24.11 4.69
C VAL A 355 13.04 -25.43 3.93
N LEU A 356 12.78 -25.40 2.62
CA LEU A 356 12.80 -26.61 1.79
C LEU A 356 14.17 -27.31 1.83
N GLY A 357 15.27 -26.54 1.83
CA GLY A 357 16.63 -27.08 1.94
C GLY A 357 16.92 -27.76 3.28
N GLU A 358 16.52 -27.16 4.40
CA GLU A 358 16.70 -27.72 5.74
C GLU A 358 16.14 -29.15 5.85
N TYR A 359 14.90 -29.31 5.36
CA TYR A 359 14.14 -30.56 5.47
C TYR A 359 14.24 -31.45 4.23
N ALA A 360 15.28 -31.28 3.39
CA ALA A 360 15.59 -32.15 2.25
C ALA A 360 16.57 -33.26 2.64
N ASP A 361 16.13 -34.53 2.64
CA ASP A 361 16.99 -35.68 2.98
C ASP A 361 18.16 -35.85 1.98
N ALA A 362 17.93 -35.57 0.69
CA ALA A 362 18.90 -35.81 -0.36
C ALA A 362 19.91 -34.66 -0.44
N LYS A 363 21.20 -34.96 -0.22
CA LYS A 363 22.29 -33.98 -0.23
C LYS A 363 22.33 -33.11 -1.50
N ASN A 364 22.02 -33.68 -2.66
CA ASN A 364 21.94 -32.95 -3.92
C ASN A 364 20.81 -31.91 -3.92
N GLU A 365 19.58 -32.32 -3.58
CA GLU A 365 18.42 -31.42 -3.52
C GLU A 365 18.62 -30.32 -2.49
N ARG A 366 19.08 -30.67 -1.29
CA ARG A 366 19.49 -29.74 -0.24
C ARG A 366 20.45 -28.68 -0.78
N LYS A 367 21.52 -29.10 -1.48
CA LYS A 367 22.52 -28.18 -2.03
C LYS A 367 21.94 -27.21 -3.06
N ILE A 368 21.00 -27.65 -3.90
CA ILE A 368 20.31 -26.78 -4.87
C ILE A 368 19.43 -25.76 -4.14
N LEU A 369 18.67 -26.21 -3.13
CA LEU A 369 17.77 -25.36 -2.34
C LEU A 369 18.53 -24.32 -1.51
N GLU A 370 19.63 -24.72 -0.85
CA GLU A 370 20.58 -23.83 -0.19
C GLU A 370 21.21 -22.84 -1.18
N TYR A 371 21.63 -23.31 -2.37
CA TYR A 371 22.17 -22.44 -3.41
C TYR A 371 21.17 -21.35 -3.79
N MET A 372 19.90 -21.69 -4.05
CA MET A 372 18.83 -20.73 -4.35
C MET A 372 18.56 -19.74 -3.19
N ALA A 373 18.80 -20.14 -1.95
CA ALA A 373 18.71 -19.28 -0.76
C ALA A 373 19.98 -18.44 -0.48
N SER A 374 21.12 -18.75 -1.10
CA SER A 374 22.42 -18.08 -0.90
C SER A 374 22.64 -16.83 -1.78
N ALA A 375 23.76 -16.11 -1.60
CA ALA A 375 24.20 -15.10 -2.57
C ALA A 375 24.60 -15.74 -3.92
N GLN A 376 25.33 -16.87 -3.91
CA GLN A 376 25.78 -17.57 -5.11
C GLN A 376 24.63 -17.91 -6.08
N GLY A 377 23.44 -18.22 -5.56
CA GLY A 377 22.23 -18.49 -6.36
C GLY A 377 21.33 -17.30 -6.64
N GLN A 378 21.75 -16.07 -6.36
CA GLN A 378 20.94 -14.87 -6.60
C GLN A 378 20.50 -14.73 -8.07
N GLY A 379 21.36 -15.08 -9.04
CA GLY A 379 21.03 -15.02 -10.47
C GLY A 379 19.97 -16.03 -10.87
N ALA A 380 20.16 -17.30 -10.49
CA ALA A 380 19.18 -18.36 -10.72
C ALA A 380 17.84 -18.05 -10.03
N PHE A 381 17.85 -17.48 -8.81
CA PHE A 381 16.65 -17.03 -8.11
C PHE A 381 15.94 -15.85 -8.79
N CYS A 382 16.69 -14.88 -9.34
CA CYS A 382 16.12 -13.79 -10.14
C CYS A 382 15.47 -14.31 -11.43
N ASP A 383 16.20 -15.10 -12.24
CA ASP A 383 15.68 -15.71 -13.46
C ASP A 383 14.43 -16.57 -13.17
N LEU A 384 14.44 -17.33 -12.08
CA LEU A 384 13.32 -18.18 -11.68
C LEU A 384 12.07 -17.36 -11.30
N ARG A 385 12.21 -16.29 -10.52
CA ARG A 385 11.08 -15.41 -10.15
C ARG A 385 10.52 -14.60 -11.32
N VAL A 386 11.31 -14.44 -12.37
CA VAL A 386 10.94 -13.80 -13.64
C VAL A 386 10.29 -14.77 -14.63
N GLY A 387 10.49 -16.08 -14.45
CA GLY A 387 9.96 -17.13 -15.30
C GLY A 387 8.43 -17.31 -15.27
N PRO A 388 7.91 -18.47 -15.72
CA PRO A 388 6.49 -18.79 -15.56
C PRO A 388 6.10 -18.79 -14.07
N ASN A 389 4.82 -18.54 -13.76
CA ASN A 389 4.33 -18.56 -12.39
C ASN A 389 4.50 -19.97 -11.78
N ILE A 390 5.46 -20.15 -10.88
CA ILE A 390 5.77 -21.40 -10.18
C ILE A 390 4.80 -21.60 -9.00
N THR A 391 4.44 -22.84 -8.71
CA THR A 391 3.59 -23.21 -7.56
C THR A 391 4.39 -23.88 -6.46
N LEU A 392 3.86 -23.88 -5.25
CA LEU A 392 4.41 -24.65 -4.13
C LEU A 392 4.47 -26.15 -4.47
N LEU A 393 3.42 -26.68 -5.10
CA LEU A 393 3.39 -28.08 -5.54
C LEU A 393 4.49 -28.39 -6.57
N GLN A 394 4.81 -27.48 -7.50
CA GLN A 394 5.93 -27.69 -8.42
C GLN A 394 7.27 -27.79 -7.69
N LEU A 395 7.53 -26.95 -6.68
CA LEU A 395 8.78 -27.03 -5.90
C LEU A 395 8.85 -28.32 -5.09
N LEU A 396 7.76 -28.73 -4.46
CA LEU A 396 7.68 -30.00 -3.71
C LEU A 396 7.81 -31.22 -4.63
N GLU A 397 7.29 -31.16 -5.86
CA GLU A 397 7.49 -32.21 -6.86
C GLU A 397 8.93 -32.22 -7.42
N ALA A 398 9.52 -31.05 -7.65
CA ALA A 398 10.90 -30.91 -8.12
C ALA A 398 11.94 -31.47 -7.12
N PHE A 399 11.68 -31.35 -5.82
CA PHE A 399 12.57 -31.75 -4.73
C PHE A 399 11.93 -32.83 -3.81
N PRO A 400 11.82 -34.10 -4.28
CA PRO A 400 11.11 -35.19 -3.58
C PRO A 400 11.58 -35.52 -2.16
N SER A 401 12.80 -35.17 -1.79
CA SER A 401 13.32 -35.39 -0.45
C SER A 401 12.93 -34.32 0.56
N SER A 402 12.36 -33.19 0.12
CA SER A 402 11.99 -32.07 0.97
C SER A 402 10.63 -32.27 1.65
N ARG A 403 10.64 -32.43 2.99
CA ARG A 403 9.43 -32.61 3.81
C ARG A 403 9.40 -31.63 4.99
N PRO A 404 9.19 -30.33 4.73
CA PRO A 404 9.14 -29.33 5.81
C PRO A 404 7.93 -29.55 6.73
N PRO A 405 8.06 -29.28 8.05
CA PRO A 405 6.92 -29.16 8.95
C PRO A 405 5.89 -28.17 8.41
N PHE A 406 4.61 -28.50 8.57
CA PHE A 406 3.51 -27.70 8.01
C PHE A 406 3.51 -26.28 8.60
N GLU A 407 3.83 -26.16 9.88
CA GLU A 407 3.91 -24.93 10.67
C GLU A 407 5.02 -23.99 10.16
N MET A 408 6.18 -24.56 9.77
CA MET A 408 7.30 -23.84 9.14
C MET A 408 6.94 -23.39 7.71
N LEU A 409 6.22 -24.23 6.98
CA LEU A 409 5.76 -23.97 5.62
C LEU A 409 4.73 -22.84 5.59
N LEU A 410 3.73 -22.85 6.49
CA LEU A 410 2.78 -21.75 6.70
C LEU A 410 3.51 -20.42 6.93
N GLY A 411 4.56 -20.40 7.76
CA GLY A 411 5.33 -19.21 8.08
C GLY A 411 6.06 -18.56 6.90
N CYS A 412 6.26 -19.27 5.79
CA CYS A 412 6.99 -18.83 4.60
C CYS A 412 6.12 -18.47 3.39
N LEU A 413 4.80 -18.66 3.48
CA LEU A 413 3.84 -18.46 2.41
C LEU A 413 3.00 -17.19 2.62
N ASN A 414 2.40 -16.69 1.54
CA ASN A 414 1.54 -15.51 1.58
C ASN A 414 0.09 -15.89 1.94
N GLN A 415 -0.69 -14.93 2.45
CA GLN A 415 -2.12 -15.11 2.72
C GLN A 415 -2.93 -15.23 1.42
N LEU A 416 -3.97 -16.06 1.42
CA LEU A 416 -4.88 -16.20 0.26
C LEU A 416 -5.85 -15.02 0.21
N MET A 417 -5.56 -14.03 -0.65
CA MET A 417 -6.42 -12.85 -0.79
C MET A 417 -7.71 -13.13 -1.58
N PRO A 418 -8.85 -12.51 -1.21
CA PRO A 418 -10.04 -12.47 -2.05
C PRO A 418 -9.79 -11.79 -3.40
N ARG A 419 -10.63 -12.11 -4.39
CA ARG A 419 -10.59 -11.53 -5.75
C ARG A 419 -11.87 -10.71 -5.97
N PHE A 420 -11.71 -9.48 -6.43
CA PHE A 420 -12.80 -8.54 -6.65
C PHE A 420 -13.24 -8.52 -8.12
N TYR A 421 -14.54 -8.36 -8.35
CA TYR A 421 -15.14 -8.28 -9.69
C TYR A 421 -16.17 -7.14 -9.75
N SER A 422 -16.12 -6.33 -10.82
CA SER A 422 -16.99 -5.16 -11.01
C SER A 422 -18.40 -5.57 -11.45
N LEU A 423 -19.42 -4.94 -10.85
CA LEU A 423 -20.83 -5.25 -11.05
C LEU A 423 -21.40 -4.62 -12.33
N SER A 424 -22.12 -5.43 -13.10
CA SER A 424 -22.59 -5.16 -14.46
C SER A 424 -24.10 -4.94 -14.60
N ASN A 425 -24.79 -4.80 -13.46
CA ASN A 425 -26.22 -4.53 -13.33
C ASN A 425 -26.52 -3.71 -12.06
N ASP A 426 -27.79 -3.40 -11.84
CA ASP A 426 -28.32 -2.88 -10.58
C ASP A 426 -29.21 -3.93 -9.89
N PRO A 427 -29.02 -4.23 -8.58
CA PRO A 427 -29.77 -5.29 -7.92
C PRO A 427 -31.25 -4.95 -7.68
N HIS A 428 -31.63 -3.68 -7.66
CA HIS A 428 -33.02 -3.25 -7.53
C HIS A 428 -33.79 -3.34 -8.86
N VAL A 429 -33.06 -3.36 -9.99
CA VAL A 429 -33.58 -3.47 -11.36
C VAL A 429 -33.83 -4.92 -11.79
N SER A 430 -33.19 -5.88 -11.13
CA SER A 430 -33.23 -7.29 -11.51
C SER A 430 -34.61 -7.95 -11.36
N SER A 431 -35.44 -7.44 -10.45
CA SER A 431 -36.80 -7.92 -10.17
C SER A 431 -37.83 -7.57 -11.26
N ASP A 432 -37.51 -6.66 -12.17
CA ASP A 432 -38.37 -6.27 -13.31
C ASP A 432 -38.44 -7.35 -14.41
N ARG A 433 -37.55 -8.36 -14.34
CA ARG A 433 -37.44 -9.42 -15.35
C ARG A 433 -38.50 -10.50 -15.13
N GLU A 434 -39.01 -11.04 -16.24
CA GLU A 434 -39.98 -12.13 -16.22
C GLU A 434 -39.46 -13.34 -15.43
N GLY A 435 -40.29 -13.89 -14.53
CA GLY A 435 -39.92 -14.99 -13.63
C GLY A 435 -39.06 -14.61 -12.42
N LEU A 436 -38.58 -13.36 -12.30
CA LEU A 436 -37.65 -12.92 -11.24
C LEU A 436 -38.27 -11.94 -10.23
N ALA A 437 -39.59 -11.79 -10.24
CA ALA A 437 -40.33 -10.91 -9.33
C ALA A 437 -39.96 -11.16 -7.85
N GLY A 438 -39.54 -10.09 -7.16
CA GLY A 438 -39.13 -10.12 -5.75
C GLY A 438 -37.68 -10.55 -5.49
N ARG A 439 -36.93 -11.06 -6.49
CA ARG A 439 -35.51 -11.40 -6.33
C ARG A 439 -34.60 -10.19 -6.56
N ARG A 440 -33.48 -10.15 -5.84
CA ARG A 440 -32.39 -9.18 -6.03
C ARG A 440 -31.18 -9.93 -6.57
N LEU A 441 -30.69 -9.59 -7.75
CA LEU A 441 -29.56 -10.28 -8.39
C LEU A 441 -28.38 -9.34 -8.59
N ILE A 442 -27.15 -9.84 -8.45
CA ILE A 442 -25.95 -9.15 -8.94
C ILE A 442 -25.31 -9.92 -10.08
N GLU A 443 -24.80 -9.19 -11.06
CA GLU A 443 -24.23 -9.74 -12.28
C GLU A 443 -22.78 -9.30 -12.46
N PHE A 444 -21.88 -10.22 -12.76
CA PHE A 444 -20.49 -9.90 -13.13
C PHE A 444 -19.96 -10.86 -14.19
N ALA A 445 -18.86 -10.45 -14.85
CA ALA A 445 -18.13 -11.31 -15.77
C ALA A 445 -16.69 -11.52 -15.29
N VAL A 446 -16.18 -12.73 -15.53
CA VAL A 446 -14.79 -13.13 -15.27
C VAL A 446 -14.18 -13.70 -16.53
N THR A 447 -12.99 -13.22 -16.88
CA THR A 447 -12.14 -13.88 -17.86
C THR A 447 -11.29 -14.93 -17.15
N VAL A 448 -11.25 -16.15 -17.68
CA VAL A 448 -10.38 -17.21 -17.17
C VAL A 448 -8.93 -16.81 -17.43
N HIS A 449 -8.12 -16.79 -16.38
CA HIS A 449 -6.67 -16.61 -16.50
C HIS A 449 -6.05 -18.00 -16.58
N GLU A 450 -5.46 -18.34 -17.72
CA GLU A 450 -4.71 -19.59 -17.92
C GLU A 450 -3.22 -19.30 -18.02
N ASN A 451 -2.42 -20.25 -17.55
CA ASN A 451 -0.97 -20.27 -17.65
C ASN A 451 -0.52 -21.69 -17.96
N GLN A 452 0.60 -21.83 -18.68
CA GLN A 452 1.22 -23.13 -18.90
C GLN A 452 1.70 -23.72 -17.55
N ASN A 453 1.36 -24.98 -17.29
CA ASN A 453 1.84 -25.74 -16.14
C ASN A 453 3.04 -26.61 -16.50
N TRP A 454 3.80 -27.02 -15.48
CA TRP A 454 5.02 -27.82 -15.62
C TRP A 454 4.79 -29.23 -16.19
N ASP A 455 3.57 -29.78 -16.06
CA ASP A 455 3.18 -31.09 -16.59
C ASP A 455 2.64 -31.05 -18.04
N GLY A 456 2.87 -29.94 -18.75
CA GLY A 456 2.40 -29.73 -20.12
C GLY A 456 0.94 -29.31 -20.25
N LYS A 457 0.14 -29.34 -19.17
CA LYS A 457 -1.27 -28.89 -19.20
C LYS A 457 -1.39 -27.37 -18.99
N MET A 458 -2.57 -26.80 -19.26
CA MET A 458 -2.91 -25.45 -18.80
C MET A 458 -3.41 -25.50 -17.35
N ARG A 459 -2.97 -24.55 -16.51
CA ARG A 459 -3.53 -24.30 -15.17
C ARG A 459 -4.25 -22.97 -15.14
N THR A 460 -5.39 -22.94 -14.47
CA THR A 460 -6.15 -21.71 -14.21
C THR A 460 -5.61 -20.94 -12.99
N GLY A 461 -5.77 -19.62 -12.96
CA GLY A 461 -5.60 -18.82 -11.73
C GLY A 461 -6.65 -19.16 -10.67
N VAL A 462 -6.32 -19.01 -9.38
CA VAL A 462 -7.15 -19.51 -8.26
C VAL A 462 -8.60 -18.98 -8.33
N GLY A 463 -8.78 -17.66 -8.41
CA GLY A 463 -10.13 -17.05 -8.43
C GLY A 463 -10.93 -17.34 -9.69
N SER A 464 -10.36 -17.11 -10.87
CA SER A 464 -11.07 -17.29 -12.14
C SER A 464 -11.24 -18.75 -12.56
N GLY A 465 -10.34 -19.64 -12.11
CA GLY A 465 -10.47 -21.09 -12.26
C GLY A 465 -11.49 -21.72 -11.31
N TYR A 466 -11.57 -21.25 -10.06
CA TYR A 466 -12.66 -21.60 -9.16
C TYR A 466 -14.02 -21.25 -9.79
N LEU A 467 -14.16 -20.02 -10.29
CA LEU A 467 -15.38 -19.58 -10.98
C LEU A 467 -15.64 -20.38 -12.26
N GLU A 468 -14.63 -20.72 -13.06
CA GLU A 468 -14.84 -21.58 -14.23
C GLU A 468 -15.41 -22.95 -13.84
N ARG A 469 -14.91 -23.59 -12.78
CA ARG A 469 -15.44 -24.87 -12.28
C ARG A 469 -16.88 -24.74 -11.78
N VAL A 470 -17.21 -23.64 -11.07
CA VAL A 470 -18.57 -23.30 -10.64
C VAL A 470 -19.51 -23.19 -11.86
N ALA A 471 -19.12 -22.44 -12.89
CA ALA A 471 -19.93 -22.26 -14.09
C ALA A 471 -20.07 -23.54 -14.93
N ARG A 472 -19.00 -24.31 -15.14
CA ARG A 472 -19.06 -25.60 -15.84
C ARG A 472 -20.04 -26.56 -15.15
N ARG A 473 -19.97 -26.67 -13.81
CA ARG A 473 -20.91 -27.50 -13.02
C ARG A 473 -22.36 -27.07 -13.21
N PHE A 474 -22.63 -25.76 -13.31
CA PHE A 474 -23.97 -25.23 -13.55
C PHE A 474 -24.43 -25.52 -14.99
N ILE A 475 -23.64 -25.10 -15.99
CA ILE A 475 -23.94 -25.22 -17.43
C ILE A 475 -24.12 -26.69 -17.84
N ASP A 476 -23.29 -27.61 -17.35
CA ASP A 476 -23.37 -29.02 -17.71
C ASP A 476 -24.52 -29.75 -17.00
N ALA A 477 -25.04 -29.22 -15.89
CA ALA A 477 -26.29 -29.69 -15.30
C ALA A 477 -27.51 -29.15 -16.04
N GLU A 478 -27.50 -27.87 -16.44
CA GLU A 478 -28.55 -27.28 -17.27
C GLU A 478 -28.70 -28.02 -18.62
N LYS A 479 -27.58 -28.35 -19.28
CA LYS A 479 -27.57 -29.18 -20.50
C LYS A 479 -28.22 -30.54 -20.26
N LYS A 480 -27.93 -31.20 -19.13
CA LYS A 480 -28.53 -32.50 -18.78
C LYS A 480 -30.04 -32.37 -18.52
N ALA A 481 -30.48 -31.36 -17.78
CA ALA A 481 -31.90 -31.09 -17.55
C ALA A 481 -32.66 -30.82 -18.86
N LYS A 482 -32.07 -30.05 -19.78
CA LYS A 482 -32.63 -29.82 -21.13
C LYS A 482 -32.69 -31.10 -21.98
N GLN A 483 -31.72 -32.01 -21.83
CA GLN A 483 -31.72 -33.32 -22.50
C GLN A 483 -32.70 -34.33 -21.87
N SER A 484 -32.98 -34.24 -20.57
CA SER A 484 -33.89 -35.12 -19.82
C SER A 484 -35.31 -34.56 -19.67
N GLY A 485 -35.73 -33.63 -20.53
CA GLY A 485 -37.08 -33.06 -20.50
C GLY A 485 -37.45 -32.27 -19.23
N GLY A 486 -36.47 -31.88 -18.40
CA GLY A 486 -36.67 -31.15 -17.15
C GLY A 486 -36.56 -31.99 -15.86
N GLU A 487 -36.38 -33.31 -15.94
CA GLU A 487 -36.37 -34.19 -14.75
C GLU A 487 -35.12 -34.08 -13.84
N VAL A 488 -34.07 -33.35 -14.24
CA VAL A 488 -32.84 -33.19 -13.42
C VAL A 488 -32.94 -31.93 -12.55
N GLU A 489 -32.84 -32.13 -11.24
CA GLU A 489 -32.74 -31.06 -10.25
C GLU A 489 -31.49 -30.19 -10.49
N MET A 490 -31.66 -28.86 -10.47
CA MET A 490 -30.56 -27.92 -10.65
C MET A 490 -29.60 -27.97 -9.46
N PRO A 491 -28.27 -27.94 -9.69
CA PRO A 491 -27.30 -28.04 -8.62
C PRO A 491 -27.33 -26.78 -7.76
N SER A 492 -27.47 -26.95 -6.44
CA SER A 492 -27.38 -25.86 -5.45
C SER A 492 -25.92 -25.40 -5.30
N VAL A 493 -25.39 -24.72 -6.33
CA VAL A 493 -24.04 -24.16 -6.35
C VAL A 493 -24.06 -22.79 -5.68
N ARG A 494 -23.11 -22.56 -4.77
CA ARG A 494 -22.98 -21.29 -4.04
C ARG A 494 -21.55 -20.76 -4.14
N ILE A 495 -21.40 -19.45 -4.04
CA ILE A 495 -20.12 -18.73 -4.06
C ILE A 495 -19.91 -18.04 -2.70
N PRO A 496 -18.77 -18.28 -2.02
CA PRO A 496 -18.38 -17.51 -0.84
C PRO A 496 -17.94 -16.10 -1.24
N MET A 497 -18.75 -15.10 -0.89
CA MET A 497 -18.57 -13.71 -1.29
C MET A 497 -18.95 -12.71 -0.19
N PHE A 498 -18.59 -11.44 -0.41
CA PHE A 498 -18.96 -10.30 0.43
C PHE A 498 -19.06 -9.04 -0.44
N ARG A 499 -19.77 -8.02 0.05
CA ARG A 499 -19.89 -6.72 -0.61
C ARG A 499 -18.57 -5.97 -0.52
N GLY A 500 -18.10 -5.40 -1.62
CA GLY A 500 -16.88 -4.58 -1.59
C GLY A 500 -17.08 -3.30 -0.77
N LEU A 501 -16.37 -3.16 0.35
CA LEU A 501 -16.36 -1.94 1.17
C LEU A 501 -16.06 -0.67 0.36
N MET A 502 -15.17 -0.79 -0.61
CA MET A 502 -14.75 0.31 -1.47
C MET A 502 -15.81 0.58 -2.54
N ALA A 503 -16.63 1.60 -2.31
CA ALA A 503 -17.51 2.16 -3.33
C ALA A 503 -16.67 2.77 -4.47
N ASN A 504 -16.44 1.97 -5.52
CA ASN A 504 -15.67 2.28 -6.73
C ASN A 504 -15.94 3.71 -7.25
N PRO A 505 -14.90 4.51 -7.58
CA PRO A 505 -15.05 5.80 -8.25
C PRO A 505 -16.08 5.85 -9.39
N LEU A 506 -16.14 4.82 -10.25
CA LEU A 506 -17.16 4.70 -11.31
C LEU A 506 -18.57 4.85 -10.73
N SER A 507 -18.87 4.10 -9.66
CA SER A 507 -20.16 4.07 -8.97
C SER A 507 -20.43 5.30 -8.07
N LYS A 508 -19.44 6.16 -7.83
CA LYS A 508 -19.58 7.42 -7.05
C LYS A 508 -19.84 8.62 -7.96
N LYS A 509 -19.19 8.69 -9.12
CA LYS A 509 -19.23 9.85 -10.03
C LYS A 509 -20.25 9.70 -11.17
N PHE A 510 -20.94 8.57 -11.28
CA PHE A 510 -21.99 8.32 -12.29
C PHE A 510 -23.15 9.32 -12.21
N ASN A 511 -23.67 9.74 -13.37
CA ASN A 511 -24.80 10.67 -13.53
C ASN A 511 -25.68 10.20 -14.70
N SER A 512 -27.00 10.22 -14.52
CA SER A 512 -27.99 9.66 -15.45
C SER A 512 -28.25 10.50 -16.70
N ASP A 513 -27.89 11.79 -16.70
CA ASP A 513 -28.47 12.79 -17.62
C ASP A 513 -27.41 13.49 -18.51
N GLY A 514 -26.17 13.62 -18.02
CA GLY A 514 -25.03 14.20 -18.74
C GLY A 514 -24.54 13.36 -19.92
N PRO A 515 -23.74 13.91 -20.85
CA PRO A 515 -23.07 13.12 -21.89
C PRO A 515 -21.92 12.29 -21.31
N MET A 516 -21.70 11.07 -21.82
CA MET A 516 -20.67 10.17 -21.29
C MET A 516 -19.96 9.31 -22.34
N ILE A 517 -18.64 9.19 -22.20
CA ILE A 517 -17.82 8.22 -22.93
C ILE A 517 -17.36 7.12 -21.96
N MET A 518 -17.41 5.86 -22.40
CA MET A 518 -16.96 4.69 -21.65
C MET A 518 -15.97 3.90 -22.50
N ILE A 519 -14.77 3.62 -21.97
CA ILE A 519 -13.65 3.02 -22.70
C ILE A 519 -13.24 1.74 -21.98
N GLY A 520 -13.54 0.57 -22.56
CA GLY A 520 -13.41 -0.72 -21.89
C GLY A 520 -12.82 -1.80 -22.78
N ALA A 521 -11.74 -2.44 -22.34
CA ALA A 521 -11.13 -3.57 -23.06
C ALA A 521 -11.55 -4.91 -22.44
N GLY A 522 -12.10 -5.82 -23.24
CA GLY A 522 -12.64 -7.10 -22.78
C GLY A 522 -13.64 -6.93 -21.64
N VAL A 523 -13.42 -7.61 -20.50
CA VAL A 523 -14.27 -7.49 -19.29
C VAL A 523 -14.29 -6.11 -18.65
N GLY A 524 -13.45 -5.15 -19.07
CA GLY A 524 -13.64 -3.73 -18.72
C GLY A 524 -14.97 -3.13 -19.18
N MET A 525 -15.67 -3.79 -20.11
CA MET A 525 -17.06 -3.48 -20.49
C MET A 525 -18.09 -3.84 -19.39
N ALA A 526 -17.77 -4.70 -18.42
CA ALA A 526 -18.72 -5.18 -17.42
C ALA A 526 -19.44 -4.05 -16.65
N PRO A 527 -18.77 -3.09 -15.97
CA PRO A 527 -19.47 -2.01 -15.27
C PRO A 527 -20.30 -1.11 -16.21
N PHE A 528 -19.82 -0.88 -17.42
CA PHE A 528 -20.47 -0.01 -18.41
C PHE A 528 -21.81 -0.58 -18.91
N ARG A 529 -21.94 -1.91 -19.02
CA ARG A 529 -23.21 -2.57 -19.36
C ARG A 529 -24.36 -2.10 -18.47
N GLY A 530 -24.18 -2.12 -17.15
CA GLY A 530 -25.23 -1.72 -16.20
C GLY A 530 -25.56 -0.22 -16.30
N PHE A 531 -24.55 0.63 -16.51
CA PHE A 531 -24.75 2.08 -16.67
C PHE A 531 -25.54 2.40 -17.95
N ILE A 532 -25.26 1.71 -19.05
CA ILE A 532 -25.96 1.89 -20.32
C ILE A 532 -27.40 1.37 -20.20
N LEU A 533 -27.62 0.16 -19.69
CA LEU A 533 -28.95 -0.42 -19.51
C LEU A 533 -29.84 0.45 -18.61
N ASN A 534 -29.31 0.99 -17.52
CA ASN A 534 -30.06 1.92 -16.66
C ASN A 534 -30.40 3.24 -17.36
N ARG A 535 -29.57 3.73 -18.31
CA ARG A 535 -29.86 4.95 -19.07
C ARG A 535 -30.77 4.72 -20.27
N LEU A 536 -30.71 3.56 -20.95
CA LEU A 536 -31.60 3.25 -22.09
C LEU A 536 -33.08 3.12 -21.67
N ARG A 537 -33.35 2.82 -20.39
CA ARG A 537 -34.69 2.95 -19.79
C ARG A 537 -35.27 4.37 -19.92
N ASN A 538 -34.42 5.39 -19.91
CA ASN A 538 -34.79 6.79 -20.14
C ASN A 538 -34.54 7.15 -21.61
N SER A 539 -35.56 6.99 -22.45
CA SER A 539 -35.50 7.11 -23.92
C SER A 539 -34.98 8.46 -24.50
N LYS A 540 -34.71 9.46 -23.66
CA LYS A 540 -34.04 10.72 -24.04
C LYS A 540 -32.50 10.66 -23.96
N CYS A 541 -31.93 9.55 -23.48
CA CYS A 541 -30.51 9.48 -23.11
C CYS A 541 -29.60 8.68 -24.06
N ALA A 542 -30.12 7.98 -25.07
CA ALA A 542 -29.30 7.16 -25.98
C ALA A 542 -28.22 7.97 -26.72
N ASN A 543 -28.61 9.07 -27.38
CA ASN A 543 -27.75 9.97 -28.17
C ASN A 543 -26.75 10.81 -27.33
N LYS A 544 -26.45 10.38 -26.10
CA LYS A 544 -25.53 11.00 -25.14
C LYS A 544 -24.52 9.99 -24.55
N ILE A 545 -24.46 8.78 -25.11
CA ILE A 545 -23.66 7.68 -24.57
C ILE A 545 -22.80 7.13 -25.70
N TRP A 546 -21.48 7.11 -25.48
CA TRP A 546 -20.52 6.51 -26.39
C TRP A 546 -19.72 5.45 -25.65
N LEU A 547 -19.59 4.27 -26.24
CA LEU A 547 -18.86 3.12 -25.69
C LEU A 547 -17.82 2.66 -26.70
N ILE A 548 -16.55 2.69 -26.31
CA ILE A 548 -15.42 2.15 -27.09
C ILE A 548 -15.01 0.81 -26.46
N GLN A 549 -15.42 -0.30 -27.11
CA GLN A 549 -15.15 -1.66 -26.66
C GLN A 549 -13.94 -2.25 -27.39
N GLY A 550 -12.86 -2.56 -26.66
CA GLY A 550 -11.65 -3.17 -27.21
C GLY A 550 -11.70 -4.70 -27.16
N VAL A 551 -11.56 -5.35 -28.32
CA VAL A 551 -11.57 -6.83 -28.48
C VAL A 551 -10.40 -7.31 -29.37
N ARG A 552 -10.29 -8.62 -29.57
CA ARG A 552 -9.29 -9.23 -30.47
C ARG A 552 -9.89 -9.53 -31.83
N ASP A 553 -11.00 -10.24 -31.83
CA ASP A 553 -11.79 -10.66 -32.98
C ASP A 553 -13.27 -10.65 -32.56
N SER A 554 -14.05 -9.75 -33.15
CA SER A 554 -15.47 -9.58 -32.82
C SER A 554 -16.30 -10.85 -32.96
N THR A 555 -15.87 -11.80 -33.82
CA THR A 555 -16.56 -13.09 -33.99
C THR A 555 -16.29 -14.08 -32.85
N LEU A 556 -15.31 -13.82 -31.98
CA LEU A 556 -14.86 -14.71 -30.92
C LEU A 556 -14.95 -14.12 -29.51
N ASP A 557 -14.51 -12.86 -29.30
CA ASP A 557 -14.38 -12.24 -27.98
C ASP A 557 -15.14 -10.92 -27.77
N GLU A 558 -16.14 -10.62 -28.61
CA GLU A 558 -17.11 -9.55 -28.34
C GLU A 558 -18.16 -9.96 -27.30
N ILE A 559 -17.82 -9.71 -26.02
CA ILE A 559 -18.76 -9.95 -24.92
C ILE A 559 -19.95 -8.97 -24.95
N TYR A 560 -21.13 -9.46 -24.57
CA TYR A 560 -22.39 -8.71 -24.51
C TYR A 560 -22.88 -8.13 -25.86
N SER A 561 -22.53 -8.75 -26.99
CA SER A 561 -23.08 -8.41 -28.30
C SER A 561 -24.60 -8.62 -28.37
N GLY A 562 -25.33 -7.62 -28.86
CA GLY A 562 -26.79 -7.64 -29.01
C GLY A 562 -27.59 -7.27 -27.74
N GLU A 563 -26.95 -7.12 -26.57
CA GLU A 563 -27.65 -6.81 -25.31
C GLU A 563 -28.10 -5.34 -25.18
N LEU A 564 -27.72 -4.45 -26.10
CA LEU A 564 -28.16 -3.04 -26.10
C LEU A 564 -29.31 -2.77 -27.10
N GLY A 565 -29.77 -3.78 -27.85
CA GLY A 565 -30.89 -3.68 -28.78
C GLY A 565 -30.61 -2.76 -29.97
N ASP A 566 -31.66 -2.09 -30.49
CA ASP A 566 -31.56 -1.28 -31.72
C ASP A 566 -30.53 -0.13 -31.62
N HIS A 567 -30.33 0.41 -30.41
CA HIS A 567 -29.36 1.47 -30.12
C HIS A 567 -27.89 1.01 -30.11
N GLU A 568 -27.61 -0.30 -30.22
CA GLU A 568 -26.25 -0.81 -30.08
C GLU A 568 -25.28 -0.24 -31.13
N LYS A 569 -25.75 -0.02 -32.36
CA LYS A 569 -24.96 0.60 -33.44
C LYS A 569 -24.72 2.10 -33.27
N GLU A 570 -25.54 2.76 -32.47
CA GLU A 570 -25.45 4.21 -32.20
C GLU A 570 -24.53 4.47 -30.99
N VAL A 571 -24.58 3.58 -29.99
CA VAL A 571 -23.88 3.72 -28.71
C VAL A 571 -22.52 3.00 -28.70
N LYS A 572 -22.40 1.81 -29.31
CA LYS A 572 -21.24 0.92 -29.14
C LYS A 572 -20.36 0.86 -30.40
N LYS A 573 -19.12 1.35 -30.26
CA LYS A 573 -18.04 1.16 -31.23
C LYS A 573 -17.12 0.03 -30.77
N VAL A 574 -16.96 -1.01 -31.59
CA VAL A 574 -16.05 -2.13 -31.35
C VAL A 574 -14.73 -1.90 -32.10
N VAL A 575 -13.61 -2.12 -31.43
CA VAL A 575 -12.24 -1.94 -31.96
C VAL A 575 -11.50 -3.27 -31.88
N GLN A 576 -10.91 -3.73 -32.99
CA GLN A 576 -10.43 -5.11 -33.16
C GLN A 576 -8.92 -5.18 -33.38
N SER A 577 -8.20 -5.70 -32.38
CA SER A 577 -6.73 -5.72 -32.39
C SER A 577 -6.08 -6.78 -33.29
N ARG A 578 -6.87 -7.74 -33.82
CA ARG A 578 -6.40 -8.83 -34.70
C ARG A 578 -7.32 -9.10 -35.91
N ALA A 579 -8.06 -8.10 -36.37
CA ALA A 579 -8.95 -8.25 -37.53
C ALA A 579 -8.18 -8.81 -38.75
N LYS A 580 -8.74 -9.82 -39.42
CA LYS A 580 -8.25 -10.26 -40.73
C LYS A 580 -8.52 -9.15 -41.75
N PRO A 581 -7.57 -8.78 -42.62
CA PRO A 581 -7.86 -7.85 -43.71
C PRO A 581 -8.91 -8.48 -44.64
N PRO A 582 -9.81 -7.67 -45.22
CA PRO A 582 -10.74 -8.18 -46.24
C PRO A 582 -9.96 -8.72 -47.46
N PRO A 583 -10.48 -9.74 -48.16
CA PRO A 583 -9.84 -10.25 -49.36
C PRO A 583 -9.83 -9.17 -50.44
N VAL A 584 -8.63 -8.74 -50.84
CA VAL A 584 -8.44 -7.76 -51.91
C VAL A 584 -8.77 -8.41 -53.25
N SER A 585 -9.76 -7.87 -53.96
CA SER A 585 -10.06 -8.22 -55.35
C SER A 585 -8.90 -7.83 -56.26
N GLN A 586 -8.48 -8.72 -57.17
CA GLN A 586 -7.31 -8.52 -58.04
C GLN A 586 -7.60 -7.62 -59.26
N GLU A 587 -8.13 -6.42 -59.02
CA GLU A 587 -8.29 -5.38 -60.04
C GLU A 587 -7.65 -4.07 -59.50
N ASP A 588 -7.22 -3.17 -60.39
CA ASP A 588 -6.51 -1.90 -60.11
C ASP A 588 -5.11 -1.97 -59.45
N ALA A 589 -4.29 -2.97 -59.85
CA ALA A 589 -2.84 -2.95 -59.63
C ALA A 589 -2.09 -2.14 -60.71
N GLY A 590 -2.34 -0.82 -60.78
CA GLY A 590 -1.72 0.09 -61.77
C GLY A 590 -0.24 0.39 -61.48
N VAL A 591 0.68 -0.14 -62.29
CA VAL A 591 2.13 0.11 -62.17
C VAL A 591 2.52 1.45 -62.79
N VAL A 592 3.23 2.29 -62.03
CA VAL A 592 3.96 3.46 -62.55
C VAL A 592 5.39 3.45 -62.03
N ASP A 593 6.35 3.46 -62.95
CA ASP A 593 7.80 3.44 -62.70
C ASP A 593 8.35 4.85 -62.45
N ILE A 594 9.35 5.00 -61.58
CA ILE A 594 9.93 6.31 -61.20
C ILE A 594 11.46 6.21 -61.13
N GLN A 595 12.15 6.86 -62.08
CA GLN A 595 13.60 7.04 -62.06
C GLN A 595 14.01 8.30 -61.26
N PRO A 596 15.19 8.30 -60.59
CA PRO A 596 15.62 9.39 -59.72
C PRO A 596 16.22 10.58 -60.48
N LYS A 597 16.02 11.80 -59.94
CA LYS A 597 16.77 13.02 -60.32
C LYS A 597 17.43 13.66 -59.10
N LYS A 598 18.50 14.45 -59.34
CA LYS A 598 19.39 15.01 -58.31
C LYS A 598 19.05 16.48 -57.99
N GLY A 599 19.18 16.82 -56.69
CA GLY A 599 19.60 18.14 -56.22
C GLY A 599 18.50 19.19 -56.04
N GLY A 600 18.62 19.97 -54.96
CA GLY A 600 17.71 21.06 -54.58
C GLY A 600 17.44 21.07 -53.07
N GLU A 601 17.44 22.25 -52.46
CA GLU A 601 17.22 22.44 -51.02
C GLU A 601 15.78 22.11 -50.58
N VAL A 602 15.60 21.72 -49.32
CA VAL A 602 14.27 21.44 -48.73
C VAL A 602 13.95 22.46 -47.65
N THR A 603 13.11 23.43 -47.99
CA THR A 603 12.33 24.23 -47.02
C THR A 603 10.84 24.08 -47.33
N GLY A 604 10.18 23.14 -46.65
CA GLY A 604 8.76 22.86 -46.86
C GLY A 604 8.23 21.83 -45.87
N LYS A 605 7.15 22.17 -45.15
CA LYS A 605 6.51 21.30 -44.16
C LYS A 605 5.57 20.32 -44.88
N VAL A 606 6.06 19.11 -45.16
CA VAL A 606 5.25 18.06 -45.81
C VAL A 606 4.20 17.54 -44.83
N VAL A 607 2.94 17.90 -45.07
CA VAL A 607 1.78 17.19 -44.51
C VAL A 607 1.42 16.09 -45.50
N SER A 608 1.66 14.82 -45.16
CA SER A 608 1.35 13.69 -46.04
C SER A 608 -0.07 13.18 -45.82
N GLU A 609 -0.87 13.12 -46.88
CA GLU A 609 -2.26 12.64 -46.91
C GLU A 609 -2.37 11.11 -46.75
N SER A 610 -1.89 10.58 -45.61
CA SER A 610 -1.78 9.13 -45.36
C SER A 610 -2.35 8.65 -44.03
N GLN A 611 -3.02 9.51 -43.26
CA GLN A 611 -3.64 9.15 -41.98
C GLN A 611 -5.15 8.84 -42.07
N ALA A 612 -5.86 9.35 -43.08
CA ALA A 612 -7.32 9.35 -43.14
C ALA A 612 -8.00 7.98 -43.36
N ASN A 613 -7.26 6.88 -43.44
CA ASN A 613 -7.82 5.55 -43.77
C ASN A 613 -7.12 4.37 -43.08
N LYS A 614 -6.60 4.56 -41.86
CA LYS A 614 -6.20 3.45 -40.97
C LYS A 614 -7.33 3.13 -40.00
N ALA A 615 -7.85 1.90 -40.05
CA ALA A 615 -8.78 1.40 -39.04
C ALA A 615 -8.10 1.35 -37.65
N ALA A 616 -8.81 1.77 -36.61
CA ALA A 616 -8.36 1.67 -35.23
C ALA A 616 -8.08 0.20 -34.85
N LYS A 617 -6.93 -0.05 -34.22
CA LYS A 617 -6.49 -1.38 -33.78
C LYS A 617 -6.67 -1.56 -32.27
N TYR A 618 -6.51 -0.48 -31.50
CA TYR A 618 -6.72 -0.44 -30.06
C TYR A 618 -7.62 0.74 -29.67
N VAL A 619 -8.19 0.69 -28.46
CA VAL A 619 -9.17 1.69 -28.00
C VAL A 619 -8.61 3.12 -28.03
N GLN A 620 -7.32 3.29 -27.75
CA GLN A 620 -6.62 4.57 -27.82
C GLN A 620 -6.39 5.12 -29.24
N ASP A 621 -6.55 4.30 -30.27
CA ASP A 621 -6.57 4.77 -31.67
C ASP A 621 -7.94 5.39 -31.96
N GLU A 622 -9.02 4.72 -31.53
CA GLU A 622 -10.39 5.19 -31.70
C GLU A 622 -10.69 6.45 -30.87
N VAL A 623 -10.09 6.59 -29.67
CA VAL A 623 -10.13 7.84 -28.88
C VAL A 623 -9.56 9.03 -29.67
N ARG A 624 -8.45 8.83 -30.40
CA ARG A 624 -7.88 9.87 -31.28
C ARG A 624 -8.74 10.12 -32.51
N LEU A 625 -9.33 9.09 -33.12
CA LEU A 625 -10.26 9.26 -34.25
C LEU A 625 -11.57 9.97 -33.84
N GLN A 626 -12.02 9.81 -32.60
CA GLN A 626 -13.21 10.47 -32.05
C GLN A 626 -12.86 11.73 -31.23
N ALA A 627 -11.72 12.36 -31.49
CA ALA A 627 -11.22 13.54 -30.74
C ALA A 627 -12.27 14.65 -30.56
N ASP A 628 -13.07 14.96 -31.58
CA ASP A 628 -14.14 15.98 -31.48
C ASP A 628 -15.27 15.58 -30.52
N ILE A 629 -15.62 14.29 -30.43
CA ILE A 629 -16.60 13.77 -29.46
C ILE A 629 -15.99 13.76 -28.06
N VAL A 630 -14.74 13.32 -27.92
CA VAL A 630 -14.00 13.34 -26.65
C VAL A 630 -13.91 14.76 -26.09
N TRP A 631 -13.54 15.73 -26.93
CA TRP A 631 -13.45 17.14 -26.57
C TRP A 631 -14.80 17.78 -26.26
N PHE A 632 -15.84 17.47 -27.04
CA PHE A 632 -17.21 17.90 -26.76
C PHE A 632 -17.72 17.36 -25.42
N VAL A 633 -17.53 16.07 -25.14
CA VAL A 633 -18.00 15.48 -23.89
C VAL A 633 -17.25 16.04 -22.69
N ILE A 634 -15.91 16.10 -22.69
CA ILE A 634 -15.18 16.54 -21.48
C ILE A 634 -15.39 18.03 -21.15
N ASN A 635 -15.79 18.86 -22.12
CA ASN A 635 -16.12 20.27 -21.90
C ASN A 635 -17.61 20.55 -21.65
N ALA A 636 -18.48 19.54 -21.69
CA ALA A 636 -19.86 19.66 -21.22
C ALA A 636 -19.90 19.73 -19.67
N LEU A 637 -20.83 20.51 -19.12
CA LEU A 637 -20.97 20.73 -17.67
C LEU A 637 -21.12 19.41 -16.88
N ASP A 638 -21.97 18.50 -17.38
CA ASP A 638 -22.16 17.15 -16.83
C ASP A 638 -21.39 16.06 -17.59
N GLY A 639 -20.42 16.47 -18.41
CA GLY A 639 -19.59 15.61 -19.22
C GLY A 639 -18.70 14.68 -18.41
N ARG A 640 -18.67 13.39 -18.77
CA ARG A 640 -17.91 12.35 -18.05
C ARG A 640 -17.22 11.37 -19.01
N ILE A 641 -15.98 10.99 -18.70
CA ILE A 641 -15.22 9.96 -19.40
C ILE A 641 -14.78 8.91 -18.39
N PHE A 642 -15.17 7.66 -18.64
CA PHE A 642 -14.83 6.51 -17.80
C PHE A 642 -13.91 5.55 -18.55
N VAL A 643 -12.84 5.08 -17.90
CA VAL A 643 -11.92 4.06 -18.43
C VAL A 643 -11.91 2.87 -17.48
N CYS A 644 -12.01 1.64 -17.99
CA CYS A 644 -11.96 0.44 -17.16
C CYS A 644 -11.11 -0.68 -17.80
N GLY A 645 -10.15 -1.21 -17.04
CA GLY A 645 -9.34 -2.35 -17.45
C GLY A 645 -7.89 -2.34 -16.93
N SER A 646 -6.97 -2.85 -17.74
CA SER A 646 -5.54 -2.92 -17.42
C SER A 646 -4.94 -1.52 -17.29
N SER A 647 -4.30 -1.21 -16.15
CA SER A 647 -3.46 -0.02 -15.95
C SER A 647 -2.38 0.04 -17.02
N ARG A 648 -1.51 -0.97 -17.05
CA ARG A 648 -0.43 -1.05 -18.04
C ARG A 648 -0.94 -1.30 -19.45
N GLY A 649 -0.41 -0.54 -20.41
CA GLY A 649 -0.67 -0.64 -21.85
C GLY A 649 -2.03 -0.11 -22.35
N MET A 650 -3.13 -0.34 -21.60
CA MET A 650 -4.46 0.17 -21.99
C MET A 650 -4.75 1.52 -21.33
N GLY A 651 -4.71 1.60 -19.99
CA GLY A 651 -4.90 2.85 -19.26
C GLY A 651 -3.87 3.91 -19.66
N GLU A 652 -2.59 3.55 -19.64
CA GLU A 652 -1.47 4.40 -20.09
C GLU A 652 -1.69 4.93 -21.53
N GLY A 653 -1.97 4.05 -22.50
CA GLY A 653 -2.16 4.45 -23.89
C GLY A 653 -3.42 5.26 -24.16
N VAL A 654 -4.48 5.09 -23.35
CA VAL A 654 -5.68 5.93 -23.38
C VAL A 654 -5.41 7.29 -22.76
N GLU A 655 -4.63 7.36 -21.68
CA GLU A 655 -4.25 8.63 -21.05
C GLU A 655 -3.37 9.48 -21.99
N GLU A 656 -2.41 8.85 -22.68
CA GLU A 656 -1.68 9.48 -23.80
C GLU A 656 -2.62 9.99 -24.91
N ALA A 657 -3.61 9.19 -25.32
CA ALA A 657 -4.57 9.59 -26.34
C ALA A 657 -5.47 10.76 -25.91
N LEU A 658 -5.84 10.84 -24.63
CA LEU A 658 -6.59 11.96 -24.08
C LEU A 658 -5.73 13.23 -24.06
N ILE A 659 -4.46 13.14 -23.68
CA ILE A 659 -3.50 14.25 -23.77
C ILE A 659 -3.38 14.74 -25.21
N ASP A 660 -3.19 13.85 -26.20
CA ASP A 660 -3.15 14.21 -27.62
C ASP A 660 -4.43 14.96 -28.08
N VAL A 661 -5.62 14.51 -27.64
CA VAL A 661 -6.90 15.19 -27.93
C VAL A 661 -6.96 16.59 -27.32
N ALA A 662 -6.47 16.78 -26.09
CA ALA A 662 -6.44 18.10 -25.45
C ALA A 662 -5.42 19.05 -26.10
N MET A 663 -4.31 18.53 -26.62
CA MET A 663 -3.36 19.30 -27.41
C MET A 663 -3.95 19.72 -28.77
N ASP A 664 -4.55 18.80 -29.52
CA ASP A 664 -5.15 19.07 -30.85
C ASP A 664 -6.40 19.97 -30.78
N LYS A 665 -7.36 19.61 -29.92
CA LYS A 665 -8.68 20.27 -29.86
C LYS A 665 -8.74 21.45 -28.89
N GLY A 666 -7.88 21.46 -27.88
CA GLY A 666 -7.73 22.57 -26.94
C GLY A 666 -6.66 23.59 -27.35
N ASN A 667 -5.82 23.28 -28.35
CA ASN A 667 -4.62 24.07 -28.68
C ASN A 667 -3.72 24.29 -27.44
N LEU A 668 -3.61 23.25 -26.60
CA LEU A 668 -2.79 23.25 -25.38
C LEU A 668 -1.39 22.69 -25.67
N ASN A 669 -0.39 23.12 -24.90
CA ASN A 669 0.89 22.43 -24.85
C ASN A 669 0.79 21.14 -24.01
N PHE A 670 1.83 20.29 -24.04
CA PHE A 670 1.82 18.98 -23.39
C PHE A 670 1.61 19.02 -21.86
N GLU A 671 2.14 20.03 -21.18
CA GLU A 671 1.97 20.15 -19.72
C GLU A 671 0.61 20.77 -19.38
N GLU A 672 0.16 21.79 -20.12
CA GLU A 672 -1.21 22.31 -20.02
C GLU A 672 -2.28 21.22 -20.28
N ALA A 673 -2.02 20.30 -21.21
CA ALA A 673 -2.90 19.18 -21.51
C ALA A 673 -2.93 18.14 -20.37
N LYS A 674 -1.79 17.86 -19.71
CA LYS A 674 -1.77 17.03 -18.50
C LYS A 674 -2.53 17.69 -17.35
N ASP A 675 -2.27 18.97 -17.08
CA ASP A 675 -2.90 19.72 -15.99
C ASP A 675 -4.42 19.80 -16.19
N PHE A 676 -4.86 19.98 -17.44
CA PHE A 676 -6.28 19.84 -17.82
C PHE A 676 -6.83 18.46 -17.44
N TRP A 677 -6.18 17.35 -17.81
CA TRP A 677 -6.65 16.01 -17.46
C TRP A 677 -6.49 15.64 -15.98
N ALA A 678 -5.57 16.27 -15.25
CA ALA A 678 -5.50 16.20 -13.80
C ALA A 678 -6.74 16.85 -13.16
N GLN A 679 -6.97 18.14 -13.45
CA GLN A 679 -8.15 18.87 -12.97
C GLN A 679 -9.46 18.15 -13.30
N LYS A 680 -9.60 17.62 -14.53
CA LYS A 680 -10.78 16.84 -14.93
C LYS A 680 -10.94 15.53 -14.14
N ARG A 681 -9.83 14.91 -13.68
CA ARG A 681 -9.87 13.74 -12.80
C ARG A 681 -10.35 14.10 -11.41
N ASP A 682 -9.91 15.25 -10.92
CA ASP A 682 -10.18 15.77 -9.58
C ASP A 682 -11.63 16.26 -9.44
N ASP A 683 -12.13 16.98 -10.45
CA ASP A 683 -13.56 17.28 -10.63
C ASP A 683 -14.41 15.99 -10.69
N GLY A 684 -13.79 14.86 -11.04
CA GLY A 684 -14.45 13.58 -11.29
C GLY A 684 -15.21 13.51 -12.61
N GLN A 685 -14.83 14.36 -13.58
CA GLN A 685 -15.27 14.24 -14.97
C GLN A 685 -14.48 13.14 -15.71
N TYR A 686 -13.21 12.94 -15.40
CA TYR A 686 -12.39 11.82 -15.88
C TYR A 686 -12.21 10.77 -14.77
N VAL A 687 -12.61 9.52 -15.00
CA VAL A 687 -12.57 8.46 -13.99
C VAL A 687 -12.01 7.16 -14.58
N ALA A 688 -10.75 6.89 -14.29
CA ALA A 688 -10.08 5.65 -14.68
C ALA A 688 -10.12 4.62 -13.54
N GLU A 689 -10.93 3.55 -13.68
CA GLU A 689 -10.75 2.32 -12.91
C GLU A 689 -9.72 1.43 -13.62
N THR A 690 -8.46 1.77 -13.42
CA THR A 690 -7.33 0.90 -13.71
C THR A 690 -6.88 0.20 -12.44
N CYS A 691 -6.44 -1.06 -12.52
CA CYS A 691 -5.89 -1.76 -11.34
C CYS A 691 -4.59 -1.08 -10.85
N SER A 692 -4.75 -0.21 -9.84
CA SER A 692 -3.72 0.44 -9.04
C SER A 692 -4.10 0.38 -7.56
N ILE A 693 -3.13 0.56 -6.67
CA ILE A 693 -3.26 0.23 -5.25
C ILE A 693 -4.20 1.21 -4.52
N LEU A 694 -4.89 0.70 -3.48
CA LEU A 694 -5.82 1.41 -2.62
C LEU A 694 -5.24 2.72 -2.05
N PRO A 695 -6.07 3.77 -1.83
CA PRO A 695 -5.74 4.77 -0.82
C PRO A 695 -5.74 4.09 0.56
N THR A 696 -4.69 4.30 1.34
CA THR A 696 -4.53 3.70 2.68
C THR A 696 -4.13 4.75 3.71
N MET A 697 -4.73 4.68 4.90
CA MET A 697 -4.24 5.36 6.11
C MET A 697 -2.75 5.05 6.33
N VAL A 698 -1.91 6.08 6.41
CA VAL A 698 -0.46 5.94 6.50
C VAL A 698 -0.03 5.85 7.96
N LYS A 699 -0.08 4.64 8.53
CA LYS A 699 0.37 4.37 9.91
C LYS A 699 1.86 4.04 9.99
N THR A 700 2.43 3.49 8.93
CA THR A 700 3.87 3.26 8.78
C THR A 700 4.34 3.74 7.41
N LEU A 701 5.62 4.04 7.30
CA LEU A 701 6.29 4.35 6.04
C LEU A 701 7.57 3.52 5.89
N PRO A 702 7.94 3.11 4.67
CA PRO A 702 9.21 2.42 4.43
C PRO A 702 10.37 3.40 4.66
N PHE A 703 11.34 2.99 5.47
CA PHE A 703 12.57 3.73 5.71
C PHE A 703 13.53 3.56 4.52
N GLY A 704 13.15 4.15 3.39
CA GLY A 704 13.84 4.01 2.11
C GLY A 704 13.95 2.55 1.66
N SER A 705 15.00 2.25 0.92
CA SER A 705 15.34 0.91 0.41
C SER A 705 15.95 -0.03 1.47
N SER A 706 15.62 0.15 2.76
CA SER A 706 16.11 -0.71 3.86
C SER A 706 15.22 -1.93 4.14
N GLY A 707 13.93 -1.89 3.76
CA GLY A 707 12.93 -2.89 4.15
C GLY A 707 12.47 -2.81 5.60
N LEU A 708 12.93 -1.81 6.36
CA LEU A 708 12.37 -1.44 7.66
C LEU A 708 11.18 -0.50 7.44
N GLU A 709 10.10 -0.70 8.18
CA GLU A 709 9.03 0.29 8.33
C GLU A 709 9.21 1.09 9.62
N VAL A 710 8.86 2.38 9.59
CA VAL A 710 8.89 3.28 10.75
C VAL A 710 7.54 3.97 10.92
N ASN A 711 7.20 4.33 12.16
CA ASN A 711 5.98 5.08 12.44
C ASN A 711 6.06 6.51 11.87
N SER A 712 4.95 6.94 11.25
CA SER A 712 4.71 8.34 10.88
C SER A 712 3.41 8.81 11.56
N PRO A 713 3.34 10.03 12.14
CA PRO A 713 4.49 10.88 12.43
C PRO A 713 5.43 10.25 13.47
N GLY A 714 6.69 10.67 13.46
CA GLY A 714 7.63 10.50 14.57
C GLY A 714 7.62 11.74 15.49
N PHE A 715 8.70 11.92 16.25
CA PHE A 715 8.85 12.99 17.23
C PHE A 715 10.16 13.77 17.05
N GLY A 716 10.06 15.08 16.79
CA GLY A 716 11.19 16.00 16.70
C GLY A 716 11.55 16.59 18.07
N ALA A 717 12.61 16.11 18.70
CA ALA A 717 12.94 16.45 20.09
C ALA A 717 13.56 17.85 20.30
N MET A 718 13.90 18.57 19.22
CA MET A 718 14.54 19.90 19.26
C MET A 718 13.85 20.86 20.25
N GLY A 719 12.52 20.97 20.18
CA GLY A 719 11.74 21.91 21.00
C GLY A 719 11.75 21.64 22.51
N LEU A 720 12.26 20.48 22.96
CA LEU A 720 12.46 20.22 24.38
C LEU A 720 13.62 21.05 24.97
N SER A 721 14.60 21.47 24.16
CA SER A 721 15.83 22.12 24.66
C SER A 721 16.36 23.26 23.80
N PHE A 722 15.81 23.53 22.61
CA PHE A 722 16.47 24.40 21.63
C PHE A 722 15.53 25.10 20.64
N GLY A 723 15.90 26.31 20.23
CA GLY A 723 15.42 27.01 19.02
C GLY A 723 14.02 27.63 19.06
N LEU A 724 13.17 27.24 20.02
CA LEU A 724 11.75 27.68 20.12
C LEU A 724 11.40 28.33 21.47
N GLY A 725 12.39 28.88 22.19
CA GLY A 725 12.15 29.56 23.48
C GLY A 725 11.85 28.64 24.66
N SER A 726 12.16 27.35 24.55
CA SER A 726 11.86 26.33 25.56
C SER A 726 13.06 25.44 25.85
N ASN A 727 13.40 25.34 27.14
CA ASN A 727 14.41 24.44 27.68
C ASN A 727 13.84 23.72 28.91
N LEU A 728 13.22 22.56 28.68
CA LEU A 728 12.52 21.77 29.68
C LEU A 728 13.52 21.04 30.59
N THR A 729 13.20 20.96 31.88
CA THR A 729 13.88 20.01 32.76
C THR A 729 13.48 18.57 32.43
N PHE A 730 14.24 17.59 32.93
CA PHE A 730 13.92 16.18 32.77
C PHE A 730 12.46 15.88 33.22
N ASP A 731 12.06 16.35 34.40
CA ASP A 731 10.73 16.13 34.98
C ASP A 731 9.59 16.77 34.15
N GLN A 732 9.90 17.79 33.34
CA GLN A 732 8.94 18.44 32.44
C GLN A 732 8.82 17.71 31.09
N ALA A 733 9.91 17.12 30.60
CA ALA A 733 9.93 16.38 29.34
C ALA A 733 9.49 14.92 29.50
N GLU A 734 9.78 14.29 30.64
CA GLU A 734 9.45 12.89 30.96
C GLU A 734 7.97 12.53 30.71
N PRO A 735 6.96 13.32 31.13
CA PRO A 735 5.56 13.02 30.82
C PRO A 735 5.24 13.03 29.31
N VAL A 736 5.93 13.86 28.51
CA VAL A 736 5.74 13.93 27.05
C VAL A 736 6.38 12.72 26.37
N LEU A 737 7.57 12.30 26.84
CA LEU A 737 8.29 11.13 26.33
C LEU A 737 7.63 9.81 26.76
N LEU A 738 7.09 9.73 27.98
CA LEU A 738 6.22 8.62 28.41
C LEU A 738 5.02 8.49 27.48
N LYS A 739 4.35 9.61 27.16
CA LYS A 739 3.21 9.59 26.24
C LYS A 739 3.61 9.20 24.81
N ALA A 740 4.81 9.56 24.36
CA ALA A 740 5.34 9.08 23.08
C ALA A 740 5.46 7.55 23.05
N ILE A 741 5.99 6.93 24.12
CA ILE A 741 6.07 5.47 24.25
C ILE A 741 4.67 4.83 24.34
N GLU A 742 3.76 5.40 25.13
CA GLU A 742 2.38 4.91 25.31
C GLU A 742 1.61 4.85 23.99
N LEU A 743 1.71 5.92 23.18
CA LEU A 743 1.06 6.00 21.87
C LEU A 743 1.70 5.08 20.81
N GLY A 744 2.94 4.63 21.02
CA GLY A 744 3.74 3.93 20.01
C GLY A 744 4.52 4.88 19.07
N CYS A 745 4.62 6.17 19.40
CA CYS A 745 5.42 7.15 18.66
C CYS A 745 6.91 6.94 18.95
N THR A 746 7.54 6.06 18.18
CA THR A 746 8.88 5.50 18.48
C THR A 746 10.01 5.92 17.53
N PHE A 747 9.75 6.76 16.53
CA PHE A 747 10.79 7.33 15.66
C PHE A 747 11.16 8.74 16.16
N TRP A 748 12.29 8.87 16.85
CA TRP A 748 12.71 10.10 17.55
C TRP A 748 13.95 10.73 16.89
N ASP A 749 13.96 12.05 16.77
CA ASP A 749 15.02 12.79 16.11
C ASP A 749 15.58 13.92 17.00
N THR A 750 16.91 13.90 17.23
CA THR A 750 17.67 14.88 18.01
C THR A 750 18.93 15.32 17.23
N ALA A 751 19.79 16.13 17.84
CA ALA A 751 21.11 16.53 17.33
C ALA A 751 21.98 17.13 18.45
N VAL A 752 23.30 16.96 18.37
CA VAL A 752 24.27 17.55 19.30
C VAL A 752 24.19 19.08 19.40
N VAL A 753 23.72 19.77 18.36
CA VAL A 753 23.58 21.24 18.36
C VAL A 753 22.44 21.71 19.28
N TYR A 754 21.49 20.84 19.65
CA TYR A 754 20.36 21.19 20.50
C TYR A 754 20.82 21.35 21.96
N ALA A 755 21.16 22.59 22.30
CA ALA A 755 21.78 23.00 23.56
C ALA A 755 23.06 22.19 23.90
N ALA A 756 23.97 22.09 22.92
CA ALA A 756 25.30 21.46 23.07
C ALA A 756 25.25 20.06 23.70
N GLY A 757 24.33 19.22 23.22
CA GLY A 757 24.16 17.83 23.62
C GLY A 757 23.18 17.61 24.78
N ILE A 758 22.69 18.65 25.47
CA ILE A 758 21.72 18.51 26.57
C ILE A 758 20.46 17.74 26.14
N ASN A 759 20.00 17.95 24.90
CA ASN A 759 18.86 17.23 24.34
C ASN A 759 19.13 15.73 24.13
N GLU A 760 20.37 15.35 23.76
CA GLU A 760 20.78 13.95 23.66
C GLU A 760 20.84 13.30 25.05
N THR A 761 21.43 13.99 26.04
CA THR A 761 21.49 13.51 27.43
C THR A 761 20.09 13.28 28.00
N LEU A 762 19.16 14.22 27.81
CA LEU A 762 17.78 14.12 28.28
C LEU A 762 17.07 12.89 27.71
N LEU A 763 17.22 12.62 26.40
CA LEU A 763 16.65 11.41 25.79
C LEU A 763 17.36 10.13 26.24
N GLY A 764 18.68 10.17 26.43
CA GLY A 764 19.49 9.05 26.92
C GLY A 764 19.11 8.64 28.34
N ASP A 765 19.02 9.61 29.25
CA ASP A 765 18.57 9.40 30.63
C ASP A 765 17.13 8.86 30.66
N PHE A 766 16.24 9.36 29.80
CA PHE A 766 14.86 8.86 29.72
C PHE A 766 14.82 7.40 29.26
N ILE A 767 15.52 7.08 28.17
CA ILE A 767 15.53 5.74 27.58
C ILE A 767 16.15 4.72 28.53
N ARG A 768 17.17 5.13 29.32
CA ARG A 768 17.76 4.33 30.40
C ARG A 768 16.81 4.18 31.60
N LYS A 769 16.22 5.28 32.11
CA LYS A 769 15.31 5.28 33.28
C LYS A 769 14.09 4.37 33.09
N HIS A 770 13.52 4.32 31.88
CA HIS A 770 12.34 3.51 31.55
C HIS A 770 12.65 2.18 30.86
N ASN A 771 13.93 1.87 30.60
CA ASN A 771 14.39 0.70 29.86
C ASN A 771 13.63 0.45 28.54
N VAL A 772 13.56 1.48 27.68
CA VAL A 772 12.81 1.45 26.41
C VAL A 772 13.67 1.42 25.16
N ARG A 773 14.98 1.11 25.28
CA ARG A 773 15.94 1.21 24.16
C ARG A 773 15.51 0.44 22.91
N ASP A 774 15.03 -0.79 23.07
CA ASP A 774 14.64 -1.65 21.95
C ASP A 774 13.34 -1.22 21.27
N LYS A 775 12.55 -0.36 21.92
CA LYS A 775 11.30 0.19 21.36
C LYS A 775 11.55 1.40 20.46
N VAL A 776 12.62 2.16 20.68
CA VAL A 776 12.85 3.47 20.07
C VAL A 776 13.86 3.40 18.92
N PHE A 777 13.46 3.87 17.74
CA PHE A 777 14.38 4.26 16.67
C PHE A 777 14.81 5.71 16.95
N ILE A 778 16.09 5.93 17.25
CA ILE A 778 16.60 7.27 17.57
C ILE A 778 17.68 7.73 16.59
N ALA A 779 17.55 8.98 16.13
CA ALA A 779 18.47 9.62 15.20
C ALA A 779 19.17 10.83 15.84
N SER A 780 20.47 11.02 15.55
CA SER A 780 21.23 12.22 15.92
C SER A 780 22.16 12.68 14.78
N LYS A 781 22.85 13.80 14.96
CA LYS A 781 23.58 14.52 13.90
C LYS A 781 24.85 15.19 14.40
N CYS A 782 25.92 15.13 13.60
CA CYS A 782 27.15 15.91 13.79
C CYS A 782 27.25 17.06 12.76
N GLY A 783 28.40 17.74 12.69
CA GLY A 783 28.70 18.74 11.66
C GLY A 783 28.80 20.18 12.18
N PHE A 784 27.98 20.58 13.16
CA PHE A 784 28.15 21.85 13.87
C PHE A 784 29.23 21.72 14.97
N ALA A 785 30.22 22.61 14.95
CA ALA A 785 31.27 22.68 15.96
C ALA A 785 30.80 23.47 17.19
N VAL A 786 30.09 22.79 18.11
CA VAL A 786 29.47 23.43 19.30
C VAL A 786 30.32 23.41 20.56
N PHE A 787 31.30 22.50 20.64
CA PHE A 787 32.25 22.43 21.77
C PHE A 787 33.58 23.12 21.48
N GLU A 788 33.69 23.82 20.34
CA GLU A 788 34.93 24.36 19.78
C GLU A 788 34.65 25.75 19.17
N LYS A 789 35.48 26.21 18.23
CA LYS A 789 35.21 27.45 17.49
C LYS A 789 33.96 27.24 16.61
N ALA A 790 32.91 28.02 16.88
CA ALA A 790 31.63 27.93 16.18
C ALA A 790 31.78 27.97 14.65
N GLY A 791 31.18 26.97 13.99
CA GLY A 791 31.23 26.78 12.54
C GLY A 791 30.58 25.45 12.13
N VAL A 792 30.72 25.12 10.84
CA VAL A 792 30.38 23.80 10.29
C VAL A 792 31.67 23.17 9.74
N THR A 793 31.87 21.89 10.00
CA THR A 793 32.96 21.07 9.43
C THR A 793 32.47 19.63 9.29
N ASN A 794 32.96 18.89 8.30
CA ASN A 794 32.63 17.47 8.12
C ASN A 794 33.88 16.59 8.04
N SER A 795 35.01 16.99 8.65
CA SER A 795 36.24 16.19 8.61
C SER A 795 36.09 14.84 9.33
N VAL A 796 36.97 13.88 9.01
CA VAL A 796 36.96 12.55 9.64
C VAL A 796 37.01 12.64 11.17
N GLU A 797 37.93 13.45 11.70
CA GLU A 797 38.16 13.59 13.15
C GLU A 797 36.95 14.19 13.85
N HIS A 798 36.27 15.16 13.21
CA HIS A 798 35.04 15.74 13.73
C HIS A 798 33.90 14.71 13.76
N ILE A 799 33.73 13.95 12.67
CA ILE A 799 32.71 12.90 12.58
C ILE A 799 32.93 11.82 13.64
N GLU A 800 34.17 11.33 13.81
CA GLU A 800 34.51 10.30 14.80
C GLU A 800 34.40 10.80 16.25
N LYS A 801 34.87 12.02 16.54
CA LYS A 801 34.78 12.63 17.88
C LYS A 801 33.32 12.87 18.30
N TYR A 802 32.48 13.36 17.39
CA TYR A 802 31.11 13.73 17.73
C TYR A 802 30.18 12.54 17.90
N ILE A 803 30.36 11.44 17.13
CA ILE A 803 29.58 10.22 17.37
C ILE A 803 29.89 9.60 18.73
N ASP A 804 31.14 9.60 19.18
CA ASP A 804 31.51 9.00 20.47
C ASP A 804 30.94 9.81 21.64
N GLY A 805 30.95 11.15 21.55
CA GLY A 805 30.20 11.99 22.48
C GLY A 805 28.69 11.81 22.41
N THR A 806 28.11 11.57 21.23
CA THR A 806 26.67 11.23 21.10
C THR A 806 26.37 9.90 21.80
N ILE A 807 27.23 8.88 21.63
CA ILE A 807 27.09 7.57 22.28
C ILE A 807 27.19 7.71 23.80
N GLU A 808 28.12 8.53 24.31
CA GLU A 808 28.27 8.85 25.73
C GLU A 808 26.99 9.50 26.31
N ARG A 809 26.47 10.55 25.66
CA ARG A 809 25.28 11.28 26.15
C ARG A 809 24.00 10.44 26.09
N LEU A 810 23.81 9.67 25.02
CA LEU A 810 22.69 8.73 24.92
C LEU A 810 22.84 7.54 25.88
N GLY A 811 24.08 7.06 26.08
CA GLY A 811 24.40 5.79 26.73
C GLY A 811 24.31 4.58 25.78
N PHE A 812 24.18 4.79 24.47
CA PHE A 812 24.03 3.75 23.44
C PHE A 812 24.24 4.32 22.02
N THR A 813 24.35 3.45 21.02
CA THR A 813 24.48 3.85 19.62
C THR A 813 23.15 4.33 19.02
N PRO A 814 23.12 5.48 18.31
CA PRO A 814 21.92 5.93 17.60
C PRO A 814 21.62 5.03 16.39
N ASN A 815 20.35 4.80 16.08
CA ASN A 815 19.93 4.01 14.92
C ASN A 815 20.31 4.68 13.59
N LEU A 816 20.33 6.02 13.56
CA LEU A 816 20.62 6.83 12.39
C LEU A 816 21.53 8.00 12.76
N TYR A 817 22.58 8.26 11.96
CA TYR A 817 23.44 9.42 12.14
C TYR A 817 23.53 10.27 10.87
N TYR A 818 23.31 11.58 11.00
CA TYR A 818 23.34 12.53 9.88
C TYR A 818 24.56 13.46 9.93
N LEU A 819 25.04 13.93 8.77
CA LEU A 819 25.63 15.28 8.69
C LEU A 819 24.49 16.29 8.80
N HIS A 820 24.50 17.14 9.83
CA HIS A 820 23.43 18.12 10.06
C HIS A 820 23.46 19.26 9.03
N ARG A 821 24.65 19.63 8.55
CA ARG A 821 24.88 20.53 7.42
C ARG A 821 26.12 20.04 6.67
N VAL A 822 26.11 20.20 5.35
CA VAL A 822 27.26 19.91 4.49
C VAL A 822 28.23 21.08 4.56
N ASP A 823 29.49 20.82 4.89
CA ASP A 823 30.57 21.80 4.82
C ASP A 823 31.11 21.87 3.38
N PRO A 824 30.98 23.00 2.65
CA PRO A 824 31.50 23.13 1.30
C PRO A 824 33.03 23.12 1.21
N ASN A 825 33.75 23.17 2.35
CA ASN A 825 35.21 23.13 2.41
C ASN A 825 35.78 21.71 2.61
N THR A 826 34.98 20.76 3.11
CA THR A 826 35.38 19.35 3.28
C THR A 826 34.87 18.51 2.11
N PRO A 827 35.72 17.73 1.40
CA PRO A 827 35.27 16.85 0.32
C PRO A 827 34.29 15.77 0.80
N LEU A 828 33.26 15.47 -0.01
CA LEU A 828 32.32 14.36 0.27
C LEU A 828 33.05 13.01 0.26
N GLU A 829 34.12 12.91 -0.53
CA GLU A 829 35.06 11.80 -0.63
C GLU A 829 35.83 11.55 0.68
N GLU A 830 35.81 12.49 1.63
CA GLU A 830 36.30 12.32 3.00
C GLU A 830 35.16 12.02 3.98
N SER A 831 34.14 12.88 4.02
CA SER A 831 33.07 12.83 5.03
C SER A 831 32.15 11.60 4.89
N ILE A 832 31.86 11.16 3.66
CA ILE A 832 30.91 10.06 3.42
C ILE A 832 31.54 8.68 3.70
N PRO A 833 32.82 8.42 3.37
CA PRO A 833 33.52 7.24 3.87
C PRO A 833 33.65 7.20 5.39
N ALA A 834 33.84 8.35 6.06
CA ALA A 834 33.86 8.42 7.52
C ALA A 834 32.50 8.00 8.11
N LEU A 835 31.38 8.56 7.64
CA LEU A 835 30.03 8.12 8.04
C LEU A 835 29.80 6.61 7.78
N ASP A 836 30.16 6.10 6.60
CA ASP A 836 30.01 4.68 6.29
C ASP A 836 30.87 3.79 7.20
N GLN A 837 32.02 4.28 7.66
CA GLN A 837 32.85 3.58 8.63
C GLN A 837 32.22 3.55 10.03
N LEU A 838 31.46 4.58 10.44
CA LEU A 838 30.63 4.52 11.66
C LEU A 838 29.55 3.44 11.56
N ARG A 839 28.90 3.31 10.39
CA ARG A 839 27.92 2.23 10.13
C ARG A 839 28.56 0.84 10.16
N LYS A 840 29.73 0.69 9.52
CA LYS A 840 30.49 -0.58 9.50
C LYS A 840 31.02 -1.01 10.86
N THR A 841 31.33 -0.05 11.75
CA THR A 841 31.81 -0.33 13.11
C THR A 841 30.68 -0.49 14.13
N GLY A 842 29.41 -0.43 13.70
CA GLY A 842 28.26 -0.57 14.58
C GLY A 842 27.95 0.67 15.44
N LYS A 843 28.72 1.76 15.31
CA LYS A 843 28.46 3.04 15.99
C LYS A 843 27.14 3.69 15.55
N THR A 844 26.61 3.31 14.38
CA THR A 844 25.20 3.52 13.98
C THR A 844 24.73 2.42 13.03
N ARG A 845 23.42 2.32 12.74
CA ARG A 845 22.86 1.34 11.78
C ARG A 845 22.62 1.95 10.40
N PHE A 846 22.28 3.24 10.33
CA PHE A 846 21.92 3.95 9.10
C PHE A 846 22.64 5.30 9.05
N ILE A 847 22.90 5.82 7.84
CA ILE A 847 23.53 7.14 7.67
C ILE A 847 22.69 8.07 6.79
N GLY A 848 22.73 9.36 7.08
CA GLY A 848 21.93 10.36 6.40
C GLY A 848 22.64 11.69 6.14
N LEU A 849 21.96 12.55 5.38
CA LEU A 849 22.31 13.96 5.22
C LEU A 849 21.13 14.84 5.65
N SER A 850 21.39 16.07 6.06
CA SER A 850 20.35 17.07 6.27
C SER A 850 20.66 18.34 5.48
N GLU A 851 19.62 18.91 4.86
CA GLU A 851 19.67 20.21 4.17
C GLU A 851 20.73 20.32 3.04
N CYS A 852 21.02 19.19 2.39
CA CYS A 852 21.90 19.09 1.22
C CYS A 852 21.15 19.30 -0.11
N SER A 853 21.87 19.68 -1.17
CA SER A 853 21.30 19.74 -2.52
C SER A 853 20.99 18.38 -3.12
N ALA A 854 20.09 18.36 -4.09
CA ALA A 854 19.83 17.21 -4.97
C ALA A 854 21.09 16.72 -5.72
N SER A 855 22.09 17.60 -5.92
CA SER A 855 23.37 17.23 -6.54
C SER A 855 24.32 16.54 -5.55
N THR A 856 24.38 17.04 -4.32
CA THR A 856 25.22 16.48 -3.25
C THR A 856 24.67 15.17 -2.73
N LEU A 857 23.34 14.99 -2.63
CA LEU A 857 22.76 13.68 -2.37
C LEU A 857 23.17 12.64 -3.44
N ARG A 858 23.14 13.02 -4.72
CA ARG A 858 23.58 12.17 -5.83
C ARG A 858 25.09 11.91 -5.85
N LYS A 859 25.94 12.80 -5.34
CA LYS A 859 27.37 12.56 -5.13
C LYS A 859 27.62 11.64 -3.94
N ALA A 860 27.17 12.03 -2.74
CA ALA A 860 27.35 11.30 -1.50
C ALA A 860 26.87 9.85 -1.61
N ASN A 861 25.65 9.63 -2.12
CA ASN A 861 25.10 8.28 -2.28
C ASN A 861 25.87 7.42 -3.31
N ALA A 862 26.73 8.01 -4.15
CA ALA A 862 27.59 7.25 -5.06
C ALA A 862 28.88 6.77 -4.38
N ILE A 863 29.32 7.44 -3.31
CA ILE A 863 30.51 7.10 -2.51
C ILE A 863 30.18 6.02 -1.48
N ALA A 864 29.05 6.15 -0.78
CA ALA A 864 28.46 5.10 0.05
C ALA A 864 26.95 5.27 0.14
N ARG A 865 26.20 4.17 0.34
CA ARG A 865 24.73 4.22 0.44
C ARG A 865 24.28 5.17 1.55
N ILE A 866 23.54 6.22 1.19
CA ILE A 866 22.78 7.07 2.12
C ILE A 866 21.40 6.43 2.33
N ASP A 867 20.92 6.38 3.56
CA ASP A 867 19.65 5.76 3.93
C ASP A 867 18.51 6.78 4.09
N ALA A 868 18.81 8.00 4.57
CA ALA A 868 17.83 9.06 4.79
C ALA A 868 18.34 10.48 4.44
N VAL A 869 17.41 11.35 4.11
CA VAL A 869 17.58 12.82 4.06
C VAL A 869 16.59 13.47 5.02
N GLN A 870 17.08 14.43 5.81
CA GLN A 870 16.21 15.32 6.60
C GLN A 870 16.21 16.74 6.02
N ALA A 871 15.03 17.20 5.59
CA ALA A 871 14.82 18.53 5.01
C ALA A 871 13.44 19.10 5.41
N GLU A 872 13.27 20.42 5.32
CA GLU A 872 12.04 21.09 5.75
C GLU A 872 10.93 20.79 4.75
N TYR A 873 9.80 20.24 5.21
CA TYR A 873 8.68 19.97 4.31
C TYR A 873 7.34 20.01 5.03
N SER A 874 6.43 20.87 4.57
CA SER A 874 5.08 21.01 5.09
C SER A 874 4.18 21.67 4.04
N ALA A 875 2.88 21.78 4.31
CA ALA A 875 2.01 22.64 3.51
C ALA A 875 2.46 24.11 3.48
N PHE A 876 3.24 24.54 4.48
CA PHE A 876 3.81 25.88 4.61
C PHE A 876 5.21 26.02 3.96
N GLU A 877 5.82 24.93 3.48
CA GLU A 877 7.15 24.95 2.87
C GLU A 877 7.33 23.78 1.91
N THR A 878 7.36 24.08 0.61
CA THR A 878 7.40 23.10 -0.49
C THR A 878 8.56 23.34 -1.48
N VAL A 879 9.58 24.12 -1.11
CA VAL A 879 10.74 24.40 -1.99
C VAL A 879 11.41 23.14 -2.57
N HIS A 880 11.45 22.04 -1.81
CA HIS A 880 12.08 20.79 -2.26
C HIS A 880 11.27 19.99 -3.30
N GLU A 881 10.06 20.46 -3.66
CA GLU A 881 9.32 19.98 -4.84
C GLU A 881 9.91 20.52 -6.14
N THR A 882 10.67 21.62 -6.11
CA THR A 882 11.15 22.32 -7.31
C THR A 882 12.68 22.37 -7.44
N ASP A 883 13.45 22.12 -6.38
CA ASP A 883 14.92 22.00 -6.44
C ASP A 883 15.42 20.58 -6.80
N GLY A 884 14.49 19.64 -6.98
CA GLY A 884 14.77 18.24 -7.33
C GLY A 884 15.30 17.37 -6.20
N LEU A 885 15.31 17.83 -4.94
CA LEU A 885 15.75 17.02 -3.79
C LEU A 885 14.80 15.84 -3.53
N ILE A 886 13.49 16.08 -3.61
CA ILE A 886 12.47 15.01 -3.48
C ILE A 886 12.64 13.95 -4.59
N ASP A 887 12.88 14.35 -5.83
CA ASP A 887 13.07 13.38 -6.90
C ASP A 887 14.41 12.65 -6.80
N ALA A 888 15.44 13.30 -6.25
CA ALA A 888 16.68 12.63 -5.87
C ALA A 888 16.47 11.59 -4.75
N THR A 889 15.63 11.83 -3.74
CA THR A 889 15.35 10.77 -2.73
C THR A 889 14.55 9.61 -3.34
N ARG A 890 13.60 9.89 -4.24
CA ARG A 890 12.82 8.89 -4.99
C ARG A 890 13.71 8.02 -5.88
N GLU A 891 14.51 8.61 -6.77
CA GLU A 891 15.48 7.95 -7.67
C GLU A 891 16.43 7.00 -6.92
N LEU A 892 16.85 7.42 -5.73
CA LEU A 892 17.89 6.76 -4.96
C LEU A 892 17.36 5.76 -3.93
N GLY A 893 16.04 5.70 -3.70
CA GLY A 893 15.44 4.88 -2.66
C GLY A 893 15.87 5.29 -1.26
N VAL A 894 15.91 6.59 -0.99
CA VAL A 894 16.32 7.23 0.28
C VAL A 894 15.07 7.66 1.06
N ALA A 895 15.04 7.48 2.37
CA ALA A 895 13.94 7.94 3.21
C ALA A 895 13.91 9.48 3.29
N TYR A 896 12.76 10.12 3.03
CA TYR A 896 12.59 11.55 3.27
C TYR A 896 11.99 11.78 4.66
N VAL A 897 12.73 12.44 5.53
CA VAL A 897 12.31 12.81 6.90
C VAL A 897 11.98 14.30 6.90
N ALA A 898 10.69 14.61 6.94
CA ALA A 898 10.15 15.95 6.91
C ALA A 898 10.19 16.57 8.31
N TYR A 899 11.13 17.48 8.55
CA TYR A 899 11.14 18.29 9.77
C TYR A 899 10.32 19.58 9.60
N SER A 900 9.91 20.15 10.74
CA SER A 900 8.93 21.24 10.80
C SER A 900 7.63 20.99 9.99
N PRO A 901 7.03 19.79 9.99
CA PRO A 901 5.89 19.46 9.14
C PRO A 901 4.60 20.27 9.44
N LEU A 902 4.62 21.04 10.53
CA LEU A 902 3.57 21.99 10.94
C LEU A 902 3.94 23.46 10.63
N GLY A 903 4.85 23.71 9.68
CA GLY A 903 5.28 25.06 9.31
C GLY A 903 5.92 25.84 10.47
N HIS A 904 6.76 25.19 11.27
CA HIS A 904 7.28 25.75 12.55
C HIS A 904 6.19 26.24 13.53
N GLY A 905 5.07 25.51 13.61
CA GLY A 905 3.98 25.78 14.55
C GLY A 905 2.96 26.81 14.05
N TRP A 906 2.85 26.98 12.73
CA TRP A 906 1.79 27.78 12.09
C TRP A 906 0.57 26.95 11.75
N LEU A 907 0.75 25.66 11.42
CA LEU A 907 -0.34 24.75 11.05
C LEU A 907 -0.95 24.10 12.31
N VAL A 908 -1.56 24.93 13.17
CA VAL A 908 -2.22 24.54 14.43
C VAL A 908 -3.48 25.39 14.68
N ASP A 909 -4.49 24.83 15.34
CA ASP A 909 -5.77 25.54 15.57
C ASP A 909 -5.63 26.80 16.46
N GLU A 910 -4.74 26.72 17.46
CA GLU A 910 -4.44 27.77 18.44
C GLU A 910 -3.08 28.40 18.14
N PHE A 911 -3.01 29.30 17.15
CA PHE A 911 -1.80 30.10 16.91
C PHE A 911 -1.72 31.25 17.94
N PRO A 912 -0.75 31.27 18.87
CA PRO A 912 -0.77 32.18 20.01
C PRO A 912 -0.16 33.57 19.72
N PHE A 913 0.58 33.69 18.62
CA PHE A 913 1.34 34.90 18.27
C PHE A 913 0.47 35.86 17.44
N LYS A 914 0.46 37.14 17.80
CA LYS A 914 -0.29 38.20 17.09
C LYS A 914 0.63 39.09 16.27
N THR A 915 1.90 39.14 16.64
CA THR A 915 2.98 39.91 16.03
C THR A 915 4.28 39.08 16.07
N PRO A 916 5.31 39.45 15.28
CA PRO A 916 6.65 38.86 15.40
C PRO A 916 7.31 39.06 16.78
N ASP A 917 6.85 40.03 17.57
CA ASP A 917 7.39 40.31 18.90
C ASP A 917 6.80 39.44 20.02
N ASP A 918 5.80 38.61 19.72
CA ASP A 918 5.28 37.61 20.66
C ASP A 918 6.15 36.32 20.72
N PHE A 919 7.12 36.15 19.80
CA PHE A 919 8.10 35.07 19.87
C PHE A 919 9.10 35.29 21.02
N ALA A 920 9.62 34.21 21.61
CA ALA A 920 10.67 34.31 22.64
C ALA A 920 11.94 35.00 22.09
N ALA A 921 12.76 35.58 22.96
CA ALA A 921 13.95 36.35 22.55
C ALA A 921 15.02 35.49 21.84
N ASP A 922 15.06 34.20 22.16
CA ASP A 922 15.93 33.15 21.62
C ASP A 922 15.24 32.26 20.56
N ASP A 923 13.99 32.56 20.19
CA ASP A 923 13.26 31.85 19.14
C ASP A 923 13.86 32.16 17.77
N PHE A 924 14.27 31.13 17.03
CA PHE A 924 14.93 31.30 15.73
C PHE A 924 14.04 32.06 14.72
N ARG A 925 12.71 32.04 14.89
CA ARG A 925 11.72 32.72 14.03
C ARG A 925 11.89 34.24 14.05
N ARG A 926 12.49 34.82 15.10
CA ARG A 926 12.91 36.23 15.13
C ARG A 926 13.94 36.60 14.04
N SER A 927 14.65 35.61 13.49
CA SER A 927 15.67 35.80 12.45
C SER A 927 15.24 35.39 11.03
N SER A 928 14.10 34.70 10.88
CA SER A 928 13.67 34.15 9.58
C SER A 928 12.71 35.10 8.84
N PRO A 929 13.05 35.57 7.62
CA PRO A 929 12.24 36.55 6.90
C PRO A 929 10.78 36.15 6.63
N LYS A 930 10.45 34.85 6.56
CA LYS A 930 9.04 34.39 6.42
C LYS A 930 8.18 34.54 7.68
N PHE A 931 8.75 34.98 8.80
CA PHE A 931 8.04 35.22 10.06
C PHE A 931 8.18 36.68 10.57
N GLN A 932 8.70 37.60 9.74
CA GLN A 932 8.98 38.99 10.13
C GLN A 932 8.24 40.03 9.28
N GLY A 933 7.94 41.18 9.86
CA GLY A 933 7.26 42.30 9.19
C GLY A 933 5.93 41.89 8.53
N ASP A 934 5.64 42.46 7.36
CA ASP A 934 4.44 42.17 6.57
C ASP A 934 4.24 40.68 6.24
N ASN A 935 5.33 39.91 6.13
CA ASN A 935 5.25 38.48 5.79
C ASN A 935 4.54 37.70 6.90
N PHE A 936 4.72 38.09 8.17
CA PHE A 936 4.01 37.48 9.30
C PHE A 936 2.49 37.56 9.11
N TYR A 937 1.97 38.71 8.66
CA TYR A 937 0.53 38.88 8.50
C TYR A 937 -0.01 38.15 7.27
N LYS A 938 0.68 38.25 6.12
CA LYS A 938 0.28 37.57 4.86
C LYS A 938 0.33 36.04 5.00
N ASN A 939 1.34 35.52 5.68
CA ASN A 939 1.55 34.07 5.79
C ASN A 939 0.54 33.40 6.75
N ARG A 940 -0.41 34.14 7.32
CA ARG A 940 -1.56 33.55 8.02
C ARG A 940 -2.63 33.01 7.08
N ASP A 941 -2.73 33.52 5.85
CA ASP A 941 -3.84 33.21 4.94
C ASP A 941 -3.91 31.69 4.64
N ILE A 942 -2.75 31.04 4.43
CA ILE A 942 -2.68 29.58 4.25
C ILE A 942 -3.21 28.80 5.47
N VAL A 943 -3.02 29.30 6.68
CA VAL A 943 -3.51 28.67 7.91
C VAL A 943 -5.03 28.75 7.97
N GLU A 944 -5.62 29.92 7.67
CA GLU A 944 -7.07 30.11 7.68
C GLU A 944 -7.76 29.37 6.52
N GLU A 945 -7.10 29.16 5.36
CA GLU A 945 -7.63 28.29 4.30
C GLU A 945 -7.58 26.80 4.69
N ILE A 946 -6.46 26.30 5.22
CA ILE A 946 -6.36 24.91 5.71
C ILE A 946 -7.36 24.66 6.85
N LYS A 947 -7.65 25.68 7.68
CA LYS A 947 -8.68 25.64 8.72
C LYS A 947 -10.09 25.40 8.18
N LYS A 948 -10.43 25.93 6.99
CA LYS A 948 -11.73 25.62 6.34
C LYS A 948 -11.82 24.15 5.95
N LEU A 949 -10.74 23.59 5.41
CA LEU A 949 -10.66 22.17 5.05
C LEU A 949 -10.73 21.26 6.29
N ALA A 950 -10.01 21.60 7.35
CA ALA A 950 -10.02 20.91 8.64
C ALA A 950 -11.42 20.93 9.31
N ASN A 951 -12.04 22.12 9.41
CA ASN A 951 -13.40 22.28 9.92
C ASN A 951 -14.44 21.49 9.10
N LYS A 952 -14.34 21.49 7.77
CA LYS A 952 -15.21 20.72 6.87
C LYS A 952 -15.08 19.20 7.09
N LYS A 953 -13.90 18.73 7.52
CA LYS A 953 -13.57 17.32 7.74
C LYS A 953 -13.81 16.84 9.17
N GLY A 954 -13.89 17.74 10.15
CA GLY A 954 -14.10 17.41 11.56
C GLY A 954 -12.82 16.99 12.31
N CYS A 955 -11.66 17.48 11.88
CA CYS A 955 -10.34 17.23 12.48
C CYS A 955 -9.54 18.54 12.61
N SER A 956 -8.41 18.55 13.33
CA SER A 956 -7.60 19.77 13.50
C SER A 956 -6.75 20.12 12.27
N ILE A 957 -6.32 21.38 12.17
CA ILE A 957 -5.34 21.84 11.15
C ILE A 957 -4.09 20.97 11.21
N THR A 958 -3.61 20.69 12.42
CA THR A 958 -2.45 19.86 12.75
C THR A 958 -2.58 18.47 12.10
N GLN A 959 -3.76 17.86 12.22
CA GLN A 959 -4.03 16.52 11.71
C GLN A 959 -4.10 16.49 10.18
N VAL A 960 -4.76 17.47 9.54
CA VAL A 960 -4.77 17.61 8.06
C VAL A 960 -3.36 17.82 7.51
N ALA A 961 -2.56 18.68 8.15
CA ALA A 961 -1.19 18.98 7.71
C ALA A 961 -0.28 17.74 7.76
N LEU A 962 -0.31 16.98 8.86
CA LEU A 962 0.48 15.76 9.01
C LEU A 962 0.01 14.64 8.08
N ALA A 963 -1.31 14.44 7.94
CA ALA A 963 -1.87 13.49 6.99
C ALA A 963 -1.48 13.82 5.54
N TRP A 964 -1.42 15.11 5.18
CA TRP A 964 -0.98 15.54 3.85
C TRP A 964 0.51 15.28 3.59
N VAL A 965 1.39 15.51 4.58
CA VAL A 965 2.83 15.16 4.46
C VAL A 965 3.02 13.65 4.35
N ALA A 966 2.31 12.87 5.16
CA ALA A 966 2.34 11.41 5.10
C ALA A 966 1.82 10.87 3.75
N ALA A 967 0.82 11.53 3.15
CA ALA A 967 0.30 11.20 1.83
C ALA A 967 1.28 11.44 0.67
N GLN A 968 2.38 12.18 0.87
CA GLN A 968 3.49 12.29 -0.09
C GLN A 968 4.50 11.14 0.04
N GLY A 969 4.35 10.29 1.06
CA GLY A 969 5.30 9.22 1.41
C GLY A 969 6.42 9.65 2.36
N PHE A 970 6.29 10.79 3.05
CA PHE A 970 7.37 11.37 3.87
C PHE A 970 7.15 11.18 5.38
N ILE A 971 8.23 10.89 6.11
CA ILE A 971 8.22 10.64 7.55
C ILE A 971 8.22 11.99 8.27
N ALA A 972 7.05 12.43 8.71
CA ALA A 972 6.88 13.70 9.42
C ALA A 972 7.40 13.59 10.86
N ILE A 973 8.23 14.53 11.32
CA ILE A 973 8.70 14.60 12.72
C ILE A 973 8.29 15.92 13.41
N PRO A 974 6.98 16.09 13.73
CA PRO A 974 6.53 17.23 14.54
C PRO A 974 7.17 17.20 15.93
N GLY A 975 7.55 18.38 16.44
CA GLY A 975 8.04 18.57 17.80
C GLY A 975 6.97 19.18 18.70
N THR A 976 6.94 18.80 19.97
CA THR A 976 6.02 19.35 20.98
C THR A 976 6.59 19.25 22.39
N THR A 977 6.27 20.23 23.23
CA THR A 977 6.54 20.27 24.67
C THR A 977 5.32 19.89 25.52
N LYS A 978 4.22 19.45 24.90
CA LYS A 978 2.93 19.14 25.55
C LYS A 978 2.38 17.78 25.09
N ALA A 979 1.97 16.95 26.06
CA ALA A 979 1.43 15.61 25.80
C ALA A 979 0.15 15.62 24.94
N HIS A 980 -0.82 16.51 25.19
CA HIS A 980 -2.05 16.58 24.39
C HIS A 980 -1.81 16.97 22.92
N ARG A 981 -0.79 17.81 22.65
CA ARG A 981 -0.38 18.11 21.27
C ARG A 981 0.36 16.93 20.62
N LEU A 982 0.92 16.00 21.40
CA LEU A 982 1.46 14.74 20.88
C LEU A 982 0.35 13.74 20.54
N GLU A 983 -0.70 13.64 21.36
CA GLU A 983 -1.92 12.88 21.06
C GLU A 983 -2.59 13.40 19.79
N GLU A 984 -2.74 14.72 19.66
CA GLU A 984 -3.29 15.38 18.47
C GLU A 984 -2.45 15.07 17.21
N ASN A 985 -1.12 15.24 17.30
CA ASN A 985 -0.19 14.90 16.22
C ASN A 985 -0.36 13.43 15.80
N TRP A 986 -0.42 12.52 16.78
CA TRP A 986 -0.50 11.08 16.53
C TRP A 986 -1.81 10.67 15.85
N ALA A 987 -2.94 11.25 16.26
CA ALA A 987 -4.25 10.99 15.67
C ALA A 987 -4.38 11.42 14.18
N SER A 988 -3.40 12.14 13.62
CA SER A 988 -3.31 12.37 12.16
C SER A 988 -3.24 11.06 11.34
N ARG A 989 -2.78 9.96 11.95
CA ARG A 989 -2.71 8.59 11.38
C ARG A 989 -4.07 8.03 10.97
N ASP A 990 -5.15 8.58 11.51
CA ASP A 990 -6.54 8.17 11.27
C ASP A 990 -7.30 9.16 10.37
N VAL A 991 -6.66 10.23 9.88
CA VAL A 991 -7.25 11.20 8.95
C VAL A 991 -6.96 10.82 7.50
N GLU A 992 -7.89 10.12 6.86
CA GLU A 992 -7.82 9.80 5.44
C GLU A 992 -8.23 11.00 4.57
N LEU A 993 -7.29 11.54 3.79
CA LEU A 993 -7.58 12.56 2.76
C LEU A 993 -8.10 11.89 1.47
N THR A 994 -9.32 12.24 1.07
CA THR A 994 -9.90 11.89 -0.24
C THR A 994 -9.12 12.53 -1.39
N ALA A 995 -9.41 12.12 -2.64
CA ALA A 995 -8.77 12.72 -3.82
C ALA A 995 -9.10 14.22 -3.90
N GLU A 996 -10.37 14.56 -3.74
CA GLU A 996 -10.88 15.93 -3.75
C GLU A 996 -10.24 16.81 -2.66
N GLU A 997 -10.01 16.27 -1.46
CA GLU A 997 -9.34 17.00 -0.37
C GLU A 997 -7.83 17.16 -0.59
N LYS A 998 -7.16 16.21 -1.25
CA LYS A 998 -5.74 16.35 -1.62
C LYS A 998 -5.53 17.47 -2.65
N VAL A 999 -6.47 17.59 -3.58
CA VAL A 999 -6.45 18.62 -4.64
C VAL A 999 -6.81 19.98 -4.06
N GLU A 1000 -7.82 20.07 -3.21
CA GLU A 1000 -8.12 21.29 -2.47
C GLU A 1000 -6.94 21.73 -1.60
N MET A 1001 -6.26 20.80 -0.93
CA MET A 1001 -5.05 21.09 -0.16
C MET A 1001 -3.90 21.59 -1.05
N ARG A 1002 -3.67 20.99 -2.23
CA ARG A 1002 -2.69 21.48 -3.23
C ARG A 1002 -3.05 22.89 -3.70
N ARG A 1003 -4.31 23.12 -4.09
CA ARG A 1003 -4.84 24.43 -4.49
C ARG A 1003 -4.63 25.49 -3.41
N ILE A 1004 -4.82 25.15 -2.14
CA ILE A 1004 -4.57 26.07 -1.01
C ILE A 1004 -3.07 26.40 -0.90
N ILE A 1005 -2.19 25.38 -0.95
CA ILE A 1005 -0.74 25.53 -0.82
C ILE A 1005 -0.14 26.41 -1.93
N ASP A 1006 -0.59 26.24 -3.18
CA ASP A 1006 -0.03 26.99 -4.30
C ASP A 1006 -0.57 28.42 -4.40
N ASN A 1007 -1.82 28.67 -3.99
CA ASN A 1007 -2.39 30.02 -3.98
C ASN A 1007 -1.94 30.86 -2.77
N ALA A 1008 -1.75 30.25 -1.59
CA ALA A 1008 -1.39 30.93 -0.34
C ALA A 1008 0.08 30.72 0.05
N LYS A 1009 0.96 30.50 -0.94
CA LYS A 1009 2.36 30.10 -0.74
C LYS A 1009 3.15 31.16 0.05
N PRO A 1010 3.73 30.83 1.23
CA PRO A 1010 4.29 31.83 2.14
C PRO A 1010 5.37 32.74 1.54
N HIS A 1011 5.30 34.03 1.88
CA HIS A 1011 6.23 35.07 1.46
C HIS A 1011 7.47 35.18 2.36
N GLY A 1012 8.59 35.57 1.77
CA GLY A 1012 9.86 35.77 2.46
C GLY A 1012 10.72 34.52 2.51
N ASN A 1013 12.03 34.69 2.64
CA ASN A 1013 12.96 33.57 2.67
C ASN A 1013 12.78 32.71 3.92
N ARG A 1014 12.92 31.39 3.75
CA ARG A 1014 12.94 30.36 4.79
C ARG A 1014 13.93 30.65 5.91
N TYR A 1015 15.08 31.22 5.56
CA TYR A 1015 16.18 31.55 6.45
C TYR A 1015 16.71 32.98 6.28
N SER A 1016 17.40 33.47 7.31
CA SER A 1016 18.32 34.61 7.19
C SER A 1016 19.44 34.32 6.19
N GLU A 1017 20.06 35.35 5.62
CA GLU A 1017 21.17 35.19 4.65
C GLU A 1017 22.33 34.35 5.21
N ALA A 1018 22.63 34.49 6.51
CA ALA A 1018 23.66 33.71 7.18
C ALA A 1018 23.31 32.22 7.28
N ASN A 1019 22.06 31.88 7.63
CA ASN A 1019 21.61 30.49 7.74
C ASN A 1019 21.38 29.86 6.35
N GLN A 1020 20.96 30.65 5.37
CA GLN A 1020 20.77 30.20 3.98
C GLN A 1020 22.10 29.76 3.34
N LYS A 1021 23.24 30.36 3.73
CA LYS A 1021 24.59 29.96 3.29
C LYS A 1021 25.07 28.61 3.88
N LEU A 1022 24.32 28.00 4.79
CA LEU A 1022 24.65 26.69 5.38
C LEU A 1022 23.90 25.53 4.74
N VAL A 1023 22.95 25.78 3.83
CA VAL A 1023 22.05 24.77 3.25
C VAL A 1023 22.07 24.81 1.72
N GLY A 1024 21.63 23.71 1.10
CA GLY A 1024 21.55 23.63 -0.36
C GLY A 1024 22.90 23.40 -1.06
N HIS A 1025 23.91 22.95 -0.32
CA HIS A 1025 25.18 22.43 -0.86
C HIS A 1025 25.02 20.99 -1.33
#